data_AF-A0A1E1WE70-F1
#
_entry.id   AF-A0A1E1WE70-F1
#
_cell.length_a   1.000
_cell.length_b   1.000
_cell.length_c   1.000
_cell.angle_alpha   90.00
_cell.angle_beta   90.00
_cell.angle_gamma   90.00
#
_symmetry.space_group_name_H-M   'P 1'
#
loop_
_entity.id
_entity.type
_entity.pdbx_description
1 polymer ?
#
loop_
_entity_poly.entity_id
_entity_poly.type
_entity_poly.pdbx_seq_one_letter_code
_entity_poly.pdbx_strand_id
1 'polypeptide(L)'
;MLRQTVILALSLGCLLQLTAVSGLWSCSTDSDCSSLAGGVCREGDCVCAAGMQSVLGGRLCADVSPYYTSPCFEDHQCFRLSFYYECRRDNGTASDEAGACGCQDGAHYFRGRCWKMVDYGEPCSRDEECMSGVRDPLSMVCDETCACAPGRYMRQRGECRVISENVGDSCVINEDCRFQNGACDILTLTCYDAGADQNSAKATNSHMNEGTPNGKSSELVKSSETANSSVGDKMAGSEMAGANMADSNMAVSNMASRQTRVECSVSSDCPEPFQCSTFGVCVCPVGYYSSADGSTCLAELGSPSTAEQCVGLFAVVVDGVCSCPVHFFFDENLIDCSRPTRRLTDSCLNDAACNTFGPAVRCTAPQLPWGLRSCECIPELAVWDANRQMCRLFVGIGEACQVDSDCLAGELEIQCVKDEEDQGYCACPENYVAMDGLCITTGLDLGDTCQVSQECTATPNSACNDAVCGCADGYTEVDGVCAPLIGSECAVNADCVIENTICVNSTGGDLTCQCGDQFVEFNEACWPRLDDQSSPCEVSAQCQPFMGSDSMCSEGQCLCTDGHHLRDGGCWPQTALFESCSRSSQCYLVEHSERVACRNSRCQCHFHYPYSEELMTCTSSASYVQISFLLLTVTFTYSFLLT
;
A
#
# COMPACT_ATOMS: atom_id res chain seq x y z
N MET A 1 28.80 -40.28 -77.06
CA MET A 1 28.96 -38.81 -76.90
C MET A 1 27.75 -38.18 -76.20
N LEU A 2 27.38 -38.63 -74.99
CA LEU A 2 26.34 -37.97 -74.17
C LEU A 2 26.61 -38.08 -72.66
N ARG A 3 27.81 -38.50 -72.26
CA ARG A 3 28.22 -38.67 -70.84
C ARG A 3 29.41 -37.79 -70.41
N GLN A 4 30.07 -37.10 -71.35
CA GLN A 4 31.20 -36.20 -71.06
C GLN A 4 30.82 -34.72 -71.03
N THR A 5 29.66 -34.34 -71.59
CA THR A 5 29.15 -32.96 -71.58
C THR A 5 28.36 -32.60 -70.31
N VAL A 6 27.93 -33.57 -69.51
CA VAL A 6 27.19 -33.32 -68.26
C VAL A 6 28.13 -33.09 -67.07
N ILE A 7 29.35 -33.65 -67.10
CA ILE A 7 30.32 -33.49 -66.01
C ILE A 7 31.00 -32.10 -66.03
N LEU A 8 31.17 -31.49 -67.21
CA LEU A 8 31.70 -30.12 -67.32
C LEU A 8 30.67 -29.03 -66.95
N ALA A 9 29.36 -29.32 -67.06
CA ALA A 9 28.31 -28.38 -66.65
C ALA A 9 28.06 -28.40 -65.13
N LEU A 10 28.26 -29.55 -64.48
CA LEU A 10 28.12 -29.68 -63.02
C LEU A 10 29.36 -29.19 -62.25
N SER A 11 30.55 -29.14 -62.86
CA SER A 11 31.72 -28.52 -62.22
C SER A 11 31.77 -27.00 -62.38
N LEU A 12 31.17 -26.42 -63.43
CA LEU A 12 31.06 -24.97 -63.58
C LEU A 12 29.90 -24.37 -62.77
N GLY A 13 28.83 -25.13 -62.52
CA GLY A 13 27.71 -24.70 -61.67
C GLY A 13 28.02 -24.69 -60.17
N CYS A 14 28.99 -25.50 -59.72
CA CYS A 14 29.39 -25.58 -58.31
C CYS A 14 30.44 -24.52 -57.90
N LEU A 15 31.10 -23.86 -58.87
CA LEU A 15 32.04 -22.76 -58.61
C LEU A 15 31.39 -21.37 -58.58
N LEU A 16 30.09 -21.25 -58.88
CA LEU A 16 29.36 -19.98 -58.89
C LEU A 16 28.28 -19.86 -57.80
N GLN A 17 28.20 -20.82 -56.86
CA GLN A 17 27.31 -20.75 -55.68
C GLN A 17 28.05 -20.81 -54.33
N LEU A 18 29.37 -20.57 -54.33
CA LEU A 18 30.16 -20.31 -53.12
C LEU A 18 30.67 -18.87 -53.06
N THR A 19 29.98 -17.93 -53.70
CA THR A 19 29.96 -16.57 -53.16
C THR A 19 29.01 -16.61 -51.98
N ALA A 20 29.55 -17.00 -50.83
CA ALA A 20 29.04 -16.45 -49.59
C ALA A 20 28.95 -14.94 -49.84
N VAL A 21 27.72 -14.41 -49.86
CA VAL A 21 27.52 -12.99 -49.61
C VAL A 21 27.81 -12.80 -48.12
N SER A 22 29.06 -13.04 -47.72
CA SER A 22 29.71 -12.21 -46.74
C SER A 22 29.85 -10.86 -47.44
N GLY A 23 28.81 -10.04 -47.29
CA GLY A 23 29.07 -8.62 -47.17
C GLY A 23 29.98 -8.48 -45.95
N LEU A 24 31.28 -8.68 -46.16
CA LEU A 24 32.30 -8.22 -45.26
C LEU A 24 32.14 -6.71 -45.32
N TRP A 25 31.48 -6.13 -44.31
CA TRP A 25 31.56 -4.69 -44.08
C TRP A 25 32.98 -4.43 -43.60
N SER A 26 33.94 -4.49 -44.54
CA SER A 26 35.33 -4.21 -44.23
C SER A 26 35.49 -2.71 -44.14
N CYS A 27 35.86 -2.19 -42.99
CA CYS A 27 36.14 -0.77 -42.82
C CYS A 27 37.57 -0.44 -43.29
N SER A 28 37.79 0.80 -43.71
CA SER A 28 39.11 1.35 -44.00
C SER A 28 39.45 2.54 -43.10
N THR A 29 38.41 3.23 -42.61
CA THR A 29 38.46 4.37 -41.72
C THR A 29 37.34 4.27 -40.69
N ASP A 30 37.47 4.98 -39.56
CA ASP A 30 36.45 4.99 -38.50
C ASP A 30 35.09 5.49 -39.00
N SER A 31 35.06 6.38 -40.01
CA SER A 31 33.82 6.85 -40.63
C SER A 31 33.03 5.76 -41.35
N ASP A 32 33.67 4.65 -41.73
CA ASP A 32 32.99 3.52 -42.37
C ASP A 32 32.11 2.76 -41.35
N CYS A 33 32.36 2.94 -40.04
CA CYS A 33 31.66 2.28 -38.94
C CYS A 33 30.35 2.99 -38.51
N SER A 34 29.66 3.64 -39.45
CA SER A 34 28.42 4.40 -39.17
C SER A 34 27.27 3.59 -38.57
N SER A 35 27.25 2.26 -38.74
CA SER A 35 26.26 1.36 -38.14
C SER A 35 26.52 1.06 -36.66
N LEU A 36 27.75 1.30 -36.17
CA LEU A 36 28.18 1.12 -34.80
C LEU A 36 28.64 2.48 -34.25
N ALA A 37 27.74 3.20 -33.60
CA ALA A 37 28.05 4.51 -33.04
C ALA A 37 29.22 4.42 -32.03
N GLY A 38 30.28 5.19 -32.25
CA GLY A 38 31.50 5.14 -31.44
C GLY A 38 32.48 4.00 -31.79
N GLY A 39 32.20 3.23 -32.85
CA GLY A 39 33.10 2.20 -33.37
C GLY A 39 34.33 2.77 -34.06
N VAL A 40 35.44 2.05 -33.96
CA VAL A 40 36.71 2.32 -34.64
C VAL A 40 37.06 1.19 -35.60
N CYS A 41 37.73 1.53 -36.69
CA CYS A 41 38.15 0.55 -37.68
C CYS A 41 39.47 -0.10 -37.27
N ARG A 42 39.46 -1.39 -36.97
CA ARG A 42 40.67 -2.15 -36.62
C ARG A 42 40.75 -3.42 -37.46
N GLU A 43 41.85 -3.57 -38.20
CA GLU A 43 42.11 -4.74 -39.05
C GLU A 43 41.02 -5.06 -40.09
N GLY A 44 40.25 -4.04 -40.48
CA GLY A 44 39.14 -4.18 -41.43
C GLY A 44 37.80 -4.45 -40.77
N ASP A 45 37.71 -4.58 -39.45
CA ASP A 45 36.46 -4.77 -38.72
C ASP A 45 36.10 -3.52 -37.89
N CYS A 46 34.81 -3.19 -37.84
CA CYS A 46 34.28 -2.17 -36.95
C CYS A 46 34.15 -2.73 -35.54
N VAL A 47 35.01 -2.29 -34.63
CA VAL A 47 35.07 -2.75 -33.24
C VAL A 47 34.97 -1.57 -32.28
N CYS A 48 34.63 -1.83 -31.03
CA CYS A 48 34.70 -0.81 -30.00
C CYS A 48 36.16 -0.57 -29.56
N ALA A 49 36.47 0.67 -29.18
CA ALA A 49 37.77 1.02 -28.62
C ALA A 49 38.05 0.26 -27.30
N ALA A 50 39.30 0.27 -26.84
CA ALA A 50 39.66 -0.36 -25.57
C ALA A 50 38.83 0.23 -24.41
N GLY A 51 38.32 -0.63 -23.53
CA GLY A 51 37.42 -0.23 -22.45
C GLY A 51 35.99 0.08 -22.88
N MET A 52 35.63 -0.22 -24.13
CA MET A 52 34.26 -0.13 -24.62
C MET A 52 33.76 -1.50 -25.10
N GLN A 53 32.45 -1.68 -25.05
CA GLN A 53 31.75 -2.88 -25.48
C GLN A 53 30.58 -2.52 -26.39
N SER A 54 30.31 -3.42 -27.34
CA SER A 54 29.18 -3.31 -28.26
C SER A 54 27.87 -3.66 -27.55
N VAL A 55 26.88 -2.76 -27.66
CA VAL A 55 25.58 -2.86 -27.00
C VAL A 55 24.43 -2.55 -27.96
N LEU A 56 23.19 -2.76 -27.49
CA LEU A 56 21.93 -2.52 -28.23
C LEU A 56 21.87 -3.27 -29.55
N GLY A 57 22.30 -4.53 -29.53
CA GLY A 57 22.40 -5.40 -30.71
C GLY A 57 23.44 -4.95 -31.73
N GLY A 58 24.51 -4.26 -31.30
CA GLY A 58 25.63 -3.89 -32.16
C GLY A 58 25.55 -2.49 -32.78
N ARG A 59 24.74 -1.61 -32.21
CA ARG A 59 24.51 -0.26 -32.75
C ARG A 59 25.29 0.84 -32.02
N LEU A 60 25.80 0.55 -30.84
CA LEU A 60 26.48 1.51 -29.98
C LEU A 60 27.68 0.87 -29.29
N CYS A 61 28.80 1.58 -29.23
CA CYS A 61 29.90 1.30 -28.32
C CYS A 61 29.69 2.10 -27.03
N ALA A 62 29.50 1.39 -25.93
CA ALA A 62 29.35 1.97 -24.61
C ALA A 62 30.55 1.58 -23.73
N ASP A 63 30.78 2.35 -22.67
CA ASP A 63 31.79 2.01 -21.67
C ASP A 63 31.51 0.63 -21.04
N VAL A 64 32.59 -0.08 -20.70
CA VAL A 64 32.48 -1.29 -19.88
C VAL A 64 32.01 -0.95 -18.47
N SER A 65 31.30 -1.90 -17.85
CA SER A 65 30.63 -1.74 -16.56
C SER A 65 31.22 -2.69 -15.51
N PRO A 66 32.44 -2.42 -14.98
CA PRO A 66 33.21 -3.39 -14.22
C PRO A 66 32.84 -3.50 -12.73
N TYR A 67 31.94 -2.66 -12.22
CA TYR A 67 31.59 -2.59 -10.79
C TYR A 67 30.09 -2.73 -10.57
N TYR A 68 29.68 -3.13 -9.35
CA TYR A 68 28.30 -3.07 -8.92
C TYR A 68 27.76 -1.63 -9.02
N THR A 69 26.51 -1.47 -9.45
CA THR A 69 25.86 -0.19 -9.81
C THR A 69 26.48 0.59 -10.98
N SER A 70 27.46 0.02 -11.71
CA SER A 70 27.98 0.67 -12.92
C SER A 70 26.87 0.85 -13.97
N PRO A 71 26.86 1.96 -14.72
CA PRO A 71 25.88 2.18 -15.77
C PRO A 71 25.94 1.08 -16.83
N CYS A 72 24.80 0.61 -17.31
CA CYS A 72 24.71 -0.44 -18.33
C CYS A 72 23.51 -0.23 -19.26
N PHE A 73 23.56 -0.82 -20.44
CA PHE A 73 22.48 -0.86 -21.44
C PHE A 73 21.97 -2.29 -21.68
N GLU A 74 22.78 -3.31 -21.41
CA GLU A 74 22.44 -4.73 -21.58
C GLU A 74 23.14 -5.56 -20.50
N ASP A 75 22.59 -6.72 -20.15
CA ASP A 75 23.06 -7.54 -19.02
C ASP A 75 24.53 -7.95 -19.16
N HIS A 76 24.97 -8.29 -20.37
CA HIS A 76 26.32 -8.79 -20.63
C HIS A 76 27.43 -7.78 -20.31
N GLN A 77 27.11 -6.49 -20.16
CA GLN A 77 28.08 -5.49 -19.65
C GLN A 77 28.45 -5.75 -18.18
N CYS A 78 27.55 -6.36 -17.41
CA CYS A 78 27.71 -6.63 -16.00
C CYS A 78 28.39 -7.98 -15.71
N PHE A 79 28.91 -8.67 -16.73
CA PHE A 79 29.50 -10.01 -16.63
C PHE A 79 30.60 -10.16 -15.57
N ARG A 80 31.26 -9.05 -15.18
CA ARG A 80 32.31 -9.07 -14.16
C ARG A 80 31.80 -9.46 -12.78
N LEU A 81 30.49 -9.28 -12.53
CA LEU A 81 29.78 -9.77 -11.36
C LEU A 81 29.64 -11.31 -11.35
N SER A 82 30.16 -11.98 -12.38
CA SER A 82 30.27 -13.45 -12.54
C SER A 82 28.98 -14.11 -13.02
N PHE A 83 28.12 -14.55 -12.11
CA PHE A 83 26.86 -15.25 -12.42
C PHE A 83 25.70 -14.43 -11.85
N TYR A 84 24.46 -14.74 -12.24
CA TYR A 84 23.26 -14.07 -11.69
C TYR A 84 23.32 -12.54 -11.75
N TYR A 85 23.88 -11.97 -12.81
CA TYR A 85 23.94 -10.53 -13.02
C TYR A 85 22.86 -10.07 -13.99
N GLU A 86 22.46 -8.81 -13.85
CA GLU A 86 21.50 -8.17 -14.76
C GLU A 86 21.75 -6.67 -14.82
N CYS A 87 21.30 -6.05 -15.90
CA CYS A 87 21.22 -4.61 -16.02
C CYS A 87 19.84 -4.12 -15.56
N ARG A 88 19.75 -3.72 -14.29
CA ARG A 88 18.52 -3.28 -13.64
C ARG A 88 18.06 -1.93 -14.18
N ARG A 89 16.76 -1.79 -14.38
CA ARG A 89 16.11 -0.57 -14.86
C ARG A 89 14.83 -0.32 -14.09
N ASP A 90 14.56 0.95 -13.81
CA ASP A 90 13.32 1.35 -13.16
C ASP A 90 12.14 1.19 -14.11
N ASN A 91 10.96 0.95 -13.54
CA ASN A 91 9.76 0.70 -14.32
C ASN A 91 9.36 1.98 -15.10
N GLY A 92 9.48 1.95 -16.43
CA GLY A 92 9.17 3.09 -17.30
C GLY A 92 10.37 3.83 -17.90
N THR A 93 11.62 3.45 -17.57
CA THR A 93 12.79 3.94 -18.32
C THR A 93 12.80 3.35 -19.72
N ALA A 94 13.14 4.18 -20.71
CA ALA A 94 13.20 3.73 -22.11
C ALA A 94 14.40 2.79 -22.34
N SER A 95 14.32 1.89 -23.34
CA SER A 95 15.38 0.88 -23.59
C SER A 95 16.73 1.47 -24.01
N ASP A 96 16.75 2.74 -24.40
CA ASP A 96 17.90 3.53 -24.78
C ASP A 96 18.51 4.36 -23.62
N GLU A 97 17.91 4.30 -22.43
CA GLU A 97 18.47 4.88 -21.20
C GLU A 97 19.32 3.85 -20.45
N ALA A 98 20.41 4.32 -19.83
CA ALA A 98 21.31 3.46 -19.07
C ALA A 98 20.65 3.04 -17.74
N GLY A 99 20.59 1.74 -17.49
CA GLY A 99 20.33 1.15 -16.18
C GLY A 99 21.59 1.03 -15.32
N ALA A 100 21.53 0.20 -14.29
CA ALA A 100 22.65 -0.06 -13.39
C ALA A 100 22.89 -1.57 -13.20
N CYS A 101 24.15 -1.98 -13.18
CA CYS A 101 24.51 -3.37 -12.94
C CYS A 101 24.11 -3.82 -11.54
N GLY A 102 23.40 -4.94 -11.45
CA GLY A 102 22.96 -5.57 -10.21
C GLY A 102 22.95 -7.08 -10.30
N CYS A 103 22.50 -7.73 -9.21
CA CYS A 103 22.26 -9.17 -9.20
C CYS A 103 20.82 -9.48 -9.60
N GLN A 104 20.54 -10.66 -10.13
CA GLN A 104 19.19 -11.12 -10.42
C GLN A 104 18.42 -11.41 -9.13
N ASP A 105 17.09 -11.51 -9.22
CA ASP A 105 16.25 -11.99 -8.13
C ASP A 105 16.72 -13.38 -7.65
N GLY A 106 16.77 -13.56 -6.32
CA GLY A 106 17.32 -14.77 -5.70
C GLY A 106 18.85 -14.83 -5.63
N ALA A 107 19.54 -13.74 -5.97
CA ALA A 107 20.98 -13.57 -5.75
C ALA A 107 21.29 -12.28 -4.98
N HIS A 108 22.45 -12.25 -4.31
CA HIS A 108 22.93 -11.08 -3.58
C HIS A 108 24.36 -10.73 -3.99
N TYR A 109 24.72 -9.46 -3.84
CA TYR A 109 26.07 -8.98 -4.10
C TYR A 109 26.94 -9.21 -2.87
N PHE A 110 28.17 -9.71 -3.04
CA PHE A 110 29.19 -9.74 -1.99
C PHE A 110 30.59 -9.91 -2.59
N ARG A 111 31.55 -9.07 -2.14
CA ARG A 111 32.97 -9.09 -2.57
C ARG A 111 33.13 -9.09 -4.09
N GLY A 112 32.52 -8.15 -4.79
CA GLY A 112 32.69 -8.01 -6.24
C GLY A 112 31.94 -9.03 -7.12
N ARG A 113 31.08 -9.88 -6.55
CA ARG A 113 30.34 -10.93 -7.29
C ARG A 113 28.91 -11.06 -6.81
N CYS A 114 28.05 -11.56 -7.68
CA CYS A 114 26.71 -12.01 -7.33
C CYS A 114 26.73 -13.49 -6.96
N TRP A 115 26.16 -13.81 -5.80
CA TRP A 115 26.05 -15.15 -5.23
C TRP A 115 24.59 -15.56 -5.16
N LYS A 116 24.31 -16.84 -5.40
CA LYS A 116 22.97 -17.38 -5.15
C LYS A 116 22.65 -17.21 -3.66
N MET A 117 21.46 -16.69 -3.36
CA MET A 117 20.96 -16.62 -2.00
C MET A 117 20.47 -18.01 -1.57
N VAL A 118 20.96 -18.47 -0.42
CA VAL A 118 20.54 -19.71 0.25
C VAL A 118 20.12 -19.33 1.66
N ASP A 119 18.91 -19.74 2.04
CA ASP A 119 18.30 -19.34 3.32
C ASP A 119 18.80 -20.23 4.47
N TYR A 120 18.54 -19.81 5.71
CA TYR A 120 18.89 -20.55 6.91
C TYR A 120 18.30 -21.98 6.88
N GLY A 121 19.14 -22.97 7.22
CA GLY A 121 18.78 -24.39 7.24
C GLY A 121 18.78 -25.07 5.87
N GLU A 122 18.92 -24.32 4.76
CA GLU A 122 19.05 -24.89 3.43
C GLU A 122 20.49 -25.36 3.14
N PRO A 123 20.66 -26.38 2.28
CA PRO A 123 21.98 -26.89 1.93
C PRO A 123 22.78 -25.88 1.11
N CYS A 124 24.03 -25.68 1.51
CA CYS A 124 24.94 -24.69 0.92
C CYS A 124 26.27 -25.33 0.52
N SER A 125 27.04 -24.63 -0.32
CA SER A 125 28.40 -25.04 -0.69
C SER A 125 29.46 -24.07 -0.19
N ARG A 126 29.09 -22.81 0.05
CA ARG A 126 30.01 -21.74 0.43
C ARG A 126 29.35 -20.74 1.36
N ASP A 127 30.15 -20.12 2.23
CA ASP A 127 29.68 -19.08 3.15
C ASP A 127 29.04 -17.91 2.40
N GLU A 128 29.58 -17.54 1.22
CA GLU A 128 29.06 -16.42 0.43
C GLU A 128 27.69 -16.68 -0.19
N GLU A 129 27.13 -17.90 -0.09
CA GLU A 129 25.76 -18.20 -0.53
C GLU A 129 24.75 -17.93 0.60
N CYS A 130 25.19 -18.04 1.86
CA CYS A 130 24.33 -17.96 3.03
C CYS A 130 23.99 -16.51 3.37
N MET A 131 22.77 -16.10 3.03
CA MET A 131 22.33 -14.72 3.18
C MET A 131 20.87 -14.66 3.61
N SER A 132 20.59 -13.96 4.71
CA SER A 132 19.23 -13.71 5.19
C SER A 132 18.74 -12.33 4.74
N GLY A 133 17.46 -12.05 4.96
CA GLY A 133 16.87 -10.75 4.57
C GLY A 133 17.49 -9.53 5.25
N VAL A 134 18.23 -9.70 6.36
CA VAL A 134 18.96 -8.62 7.07
C VAL A 134 20.24 -8.18 6.33
N ARG A 135 20.63 -8.88 5.25
CA ARG A 135 21.72 -8.50 4.32
C ARG A 135 23.08 -8.21 4.97
N ASP A 136 23.44 -8.90 6.06
CA ASP A 136 24.83 -8.97 6.55
C ASP A 136 25.50 -10.28 6.09
N PRO A 137 26.36 -10.26 5.05
CA PRO A 137 26.97 -11.47 4.48
C PRO A 137 27.91 -12.21 5.45
N LEU A 138 28.20 -11.62 6.62
CA LEU A 138 29.02 -12.23 7.67
C LEU A 138 28.18 -12.75 8.84
N SER A 139 26.84 -12.71 8.73
CA SER A 139 25.94 -13.21 9.77
C SER A 139 25.77 -14.71 9.77
N MET A 140 25.96 -15.38 8.64
CA MET A 140 25.80 -16.81 8.48
C MET A 140 27.04 -17.45 7.84
N VAL A 141 27.22 -18.74 8.08
CA VAL A 141 28.27 -19.58 7.49
C VAL A 141 27.66 -20.86 6.97
N CYS A 142 28.36 -21.51 6.05
CA CYS A 142 27.95 -22.79 5.51
C CYS A 142 28.55 -23.93 6.34
N ASP A 143 27.72 -24.64 7.10
CA ASP A 143 28.08 -25.84 7.87
C ASP A 143 27.21 -27.02 7.42
N GLU A 144 27.41 -27.46 6.17
CA GLU A 144 26.51 -28.34 5.38
C GLU A 144 25.17 -27.67 5.00
N THR A 145 24.56 -26.97 5.95
CA THR A 145 23.44 -26.05 5.74
C THR A 145 23.80 -24.65 6.25
N CYS A 146 23.10 -23.63 5.77
CA CYS A 146 23.34 -22.26 6.25
C CYS A 146 22.94 -22.14 7.73
N ALA A 147 23.89 -21.77 8.58
CA ALA A 147 23.70 -21.61 10.01
C ALA A 147 24.28 -20.26 10.49
N CYS A 148 23.89 -19.81 11.68
CA CYS A 148 24.47 -18.59 12.25
C CYS A 148 25.98 -18.73 12.44
N ALA A 149 26.73 -17.69 12.08
CA ALA A 149 28.17 -17.66 12.27
C ALA A 149 28.56 -17.79 13.76
N PRO A 150 29.76 -18.31 14.08
CA PRO A 150 30.24 -18.41 15.46
C PRO A 150 30.16 -17.07 16.20
N GLY A 151 29.68 -17.10 17.46
CA GLY A 151 29.47 -15.89 18.26
C GLY A 151 28.20 -15.11 17.92
N ARG A 152 27.30 -15.70 17.13
CA ARG A 152 25.97 -15.13 16.84
C ARG A 152 24.85 -16.05 17.31
N TYR A 153 23.71 -15.46 17.65
CA TYR A 153 22.49 -16.17 18.00
C TYR A 153 21.40 -15.92 16.95
N MET A 154 20.55 -16.92 16.70
CA MET A 154 19.39 -16.78 15.84
C MET A 154 18.24 -16.13 16.61
N ARG A 155 17.66 -15.07 16.05
CA ARG A 155 16.45 -14.42 16.59
C ARG A 155 15.18 -14.90 15.91
N GLN A 156 15.16 -14.94 14.58
CA GLN A 156 14.10 -15.55 13.75
C GLN A 156 14.65 -15.87 12.35
N ARG A 157 14.30 -17.01 11.75
CA ARG A 157 14.50 -17.33 10.32
C ARG A 157 15.76 -16.70 9.65
N GLY A 158 16.95 -17.05 10.14
CA GLY A 158 18.23 -16.55 9.60
C GLY A 158 18.66 -15.13 10.02
N GLU A 159 17.90 -14.43 10.86
CA GLU A 159 18.31 -13.21 11.58
C GLU A 159 19.32 -13.58 12.67
N CYS A 160 20.60 -13.64 12.29
CA CYS A 160 21.70 -13.97 13.20
C CYS A 160 22.38 -12.71 13.74
N ARG A 161 22.24 -12.45 15.04
CA ARG A 161 22.78 -11.26 15.72
C ARG A 161 24.00 -11.60 16.56
N VAL A 162 24.90 -10.64 16.70
CA VAL A 162 26.11 -10.80 17.54
C VAL A 162 25.73 -10.97 19.00
N ILE A 163 26.38 -11.91 19.68
CA ILE A 163 26.27 -12.14 21.12
C ILE A 163 27.24 -11.19 21.84
N SER A 164 26.72 -10.43 22.79
CA SER A 164 27.52 -9.60 23.71
C SER A 164 27.50 -10.23 25.10
N GLU A 165 28.65 -10.72 25.56
CA GLU A 165 28.75 -11.57 26.76
C GLU A 165 29.08 -10.78 28.04
N ASN A 166 29.57 -9.54 27.93
CA ASN A 166 30.07 -8.77 29.06
C ASN A 166 29.41 -7.38 29.18
N VAL A 167 29.43 -6.84 30.40
CA VAL A 167 29.10 -5.44 30.66
C VAL A 167 30.10 -4.53 29.95
N GLY A 168 29.60 -3.54 29.22
CA GLY A 168 30.39 -2.63 28.39
C GLY A 168 30.51 -3.07 26.93
N ASP A 169 30.16 -4.30 26.58
CA ASP A 169 30.12 -4.77 25.19
C ASP A 169 29.03 -4.00 24.42
N SER A 170 29.21 -3.84 23.10
CA SER A 170 28.25 -3.14 22.25
C SER A 170 26.89 -3.84 22.23
N CYS A 171 25.79 -3.10 22.07
CA CYS A 171 24.44 -3.67 21.93
C CYS A 171 23.50 -2.68 21.23
N VAL A 172 22.38 -3.20 20.71
CA VAL A 172 21.27 -2.39 20.20
C VAL A 172 19.98 -2.70 20.95
N ILE A 173 19.74 -3.98 21.25
CA ILE A 173 18.59 -4.47 22.00
C ILE A 173 19.04 -5.26 23.23
N ASN A 174 18.14 -5.42 24.20
CA ASN A 174 18.44 -6.15 25.43
C ASN A 174 18.88 -7.60 25.16
N GLU A 175 18.29 -8.26 24.15
CA GLU A 175 18.63 -9.64 23.80
C GLU A 175 20.06 -9.82 23.27
N ASP A 176 20.71 -8.75 22.81
CA ASP A 176 22.12 -8.80 22.41
C ASP A 176 23.02 -9.12 23.64
N CYS A 177 22.60 -8.69 24.83
CA CYS A 177 23.33 -8.85 26.10
C CYS A 177 23.05 -10.23 26.74
N ARG A 178 23.80 -11.25 26.34
CA ARG A 178 23.58 -12.67 26.69
C ARG A 178 24.25 -13.09 28.00
N PHE A 179 23.97 -12.36 29.06
CA PHE A 179 24.37 -12.70 30.43
C PHE A 179 23.22 -12.44 31.41
N GLN A 180 23.38 -12.87 32.67
CA GLN A 180 22.32 -12.76 33.66
C GLN A 180 21.95 -11.27 33.91
N ASN A 181 20.67 -10.94 33.76
CA ASN A 181 20.14 -9.57 33.84
C ASN A 181 20.76 -8.57 32.84
N GLY A 182 21.31 -9.06 31.73
CA GLY A 182 21.84 -8.20 30.68
C GLY A 182 20.75 -7.32 30.07
N ALA A 183 21.02 -6.03 30.01
CA ALA A 183 20.18 -5.04 29.35
C ALA A 183 21.06 -4.09 28.53
N CYS A 184 20.49 -3.50 27.48
CA CYS A 184 21.20 -2.59 26.61
C CYS A 184 20.90 -1.13 26.99
N ASP A 185 21.94 -0.35 27.32
CA ASP A 185 21.75 1.07 27.61
C ASP A 185 21.42 1.82 26.31
N ILE A 186 20.31 2.54 26.33
CA ILE A 186 19.79 3.15 25.11
C ILE A 186 20.53 4.41 24.64
N LEU A 187 21.38 4.96 25.48
CA LEU A 187 22.16 6.16 25.23
C LEU A 187 23.61 5.82 24.88
N THR A 188 24.19 4.83 25.56
CA THR A 188 25.61 4.47 25.36
C THR A 188 25.82 3.32 24.38
N LEU A 189 24.77 2.57 24.00
CA LEU A 189 24.85 1.38 23.15
C LEU A 189 25.78 0.30 23.72
N THR A 190 25.76 0.16 25.05
CA THR A 190 26.57 -0.83 25.75
C THR A 190 25.73 -1.65 26.72
N CYS A 191 26.06 -2.93 26.84
CA CYS A 191 25.43 -3.81 27.79
C CYS A 191 25.73 -3.38 29.24
N TYR A 192 24.73 -3.48 30.11
CA TYR A 192 24.86 -3.30 31.55
C TYR A 192 24.07 -4.38 32.31
N ASP A 193 24.39 -4.55 33.59
CA ASP A 193 23.70 -5.49 34.48
C ASP A 193 22.56 -4.76 35.22
N ALA A 194 21.32 -5.00 34.80
CA ALA A 194 20.14 -4.39 35.42
C ALA A 194 19.87 -4.88 36.86
N GLY A 195 20.50 -5.98 37.29
CA GLY A 195 20.44 -6.50 38.65
C GLY A 195 21.46 -5.87 39.61
N ALA A 196 22.54 -5.26 39.09
CA ALA A 196 23.56 -4.61 39.91
C ALA A 196 23.03 -3.32 40.59
N ASP A 197 22.12 -2.59 39.94
CA ASP A 197 21.51 -1.37 40.49
C ASP A 197 20.49 -1.63 41.62
N GLN A 198 19.91 -2.83 41.67
CA GLN A 198 19.01 -3.26 42.74
C GLN A 198 19.75 -3.51 44.07
N ASN A 199 21.07 -3.76 44.03
CA ASN A 199 21.90 -3.94 45.22
C ASN A 199 22.47 -2.64 45.78
N SER A 200 22.53 -1.56 44.98
CA SER A 200 22.92 -0.23 45.46
C SER A 200 21.78 0.51 46.19
N ALA A 201 20.52 0.13 45.95
CA ALA A 201 19.35 0.67 46.65
C ALA A 201 19.00 -0.07 47.97
N LYS A 202 19.66 -1.20 48.27
CA LYS A 202 19.37 -2.02 49.46
C LYS A 202 20.22 -1.68 50.69
N ALA A 203 20.98 -0.59 50.63
CA ALA A 203 21.82 -0.10 51.73
C ALA A 203 21.31 1.23 52.34
N THR A 204 20.07 1.65 52.11
CA THR A 204 19.44 2.75 52.89
C THR A 204 17.92 2.70 52.77
N ASN A 205 17.25 1.88 53.58
CA ASN A 205 16.19 2.31 54.52
C ASN A 205 15.44 1.09 55.07
N SER A 206 15.77 0.76 56.32
CA SER A 206 14.77 0.27 57.27
C SER A 206 13.79 1.40 57.60
N HIS A 207 12.50 1.06 57.61
CA HIS A 207 11.33 1.78 58.15
C HIS A 207 10.35 2.50 57.19
N MET A 208 9.16 1.89 57.18
CA MET A 208 7.79 2.46 57.21
C MET A 208 7.00 2.69 55.91
N ASN A 209 5.98 1.82 55.79
CA ASN A 209 4.56 1.99 55.48
C ASN A 209 4.02 2.52 54.14
N GLU A 210 3.09 1.69 53.65
CA GLU A 210 1.91 1.84 52.78
C GLU A 210 1.38 3.26 52.48
N GLY A 211 1.06 3.47 51.20
CA GLY A 211 0.16 4.52 50.72
C GLY A 211 0.27 4.78 49.21
N THR A 212 -0.64 4.21 48.41
CA THR A 212 -1.12 4.79 47.12
C THR A 212 -1.86 6.13 47.39
N PRO A 213 -2.22 7.02 46.42
CA PRO A 213 -2.07 7.01 44.95
C PRO A 213 -1.76 8.41 44.29
N ASN A 214 -1.81 8.47 42.94
CA ASN A 214 -2.18 9.62 42.07
C ASN A 214 -1.21 10.81 41.79
N GLY A 215 -0.85 10.97 40.51
CA GLY A 215 -1.23 12.13 39.68
C GLY A 215 -0.35 13.40 39.65
N LYS A 216 -0.06 13.83 38.39
CA LYS A 216 0.29 15.19 37.89
C LYS A 216 1.75 15.65 37.84
N SER A 217 2.19 15.84 36.59
CA SER A 217 2.77 17.03 35.95
C SER A 217 3.67 18.00 36.74
N SER A 218 4.82 18.25 36.12
CA SER A 218 5.47 19.55 35.86
C SER A 218 6.75 19.92 36.64
N GLU A 219 7.70 20.40 35.83
CA GLU A 219 8.70 21.45 36.08
C GLU A 219 10.05 21.14 36.76
N LEU A 220 11.08 21.23 35.91
CA LEU A 220 12.26 22.12 36.02
C LEU A 220 13.00 22.18 37.37
N VAL A 221 14.21 21.62 37.40
CA VAL A 221 15.33 22.21 38.14
C VAL A 221 16.60 22.20 37.28
N LYS A 222 17.16 23.40 37.10
CA LYS A 222 18.47 23.70 36.53
C LYS A 222 19.61 23.32 37.48
N SER A 223 20.69 22.80 36.92
CA SER A 223 22.08 23.04 37.38
C SER A 223 23.00 22.64 36.21
N SER A 224 23.39 23.56 35.33
CA SER A 224 24.62 24.36 35.42
C SER A 224 25.84 23.56 35.89
N GLU A 225 26.72 23.19 34.95
CA GLU A 225 28.14 23.52 35.07
C GLU A 225 28.84 23.46 33.70
N THR A 226 29.62 24.52 33.51
CA THR A 226 30.39 24.97 32.35
C THR A 226 31.62 24.11 32.04
N ALA A 227 31.89 23.87 30.75
CA ALA A 227 33.25 23.95 30.22
C ALA A 227 33.24 24.33 28.73
N ASN A 228 33.78 25.52 28.45
CA ASN A 228 34.09 26.08 27.15
C ASN A 228 35.06 25.19 26.34
N SER A 229 34.80 25.02 25.03
CA SER A 229 35.71 25.57 24.02
C SER A 229 35.03 25.63 22.64
N SER A 230 34.76 26.86 22.21
CA SER A 230 34.69 27.38 20.84
C SER A 230 35.76 26.77 19.91
N VAL A 231 35.59 26.60 18.59
CA VAL A 231 35.32 27.55 17.49
C VAL A 231 35.08 26.66 16.24
N GLY A 232 34.22 26.91 15.26
CA GLY A 232 33.33 28.02 14.94
C GLY A 232 32.60 27.70 13.63
N ASP A 233 31.31 28.06 13.59
CA ASP A 233 30.43 27.96 12.43
C ASP A 233 30.87 28.82 11.25
N LYS A 234 30.67 28.30 10.04
CA LYS A 234 30.24 29.11 8.89
C LYS A 234 29.22 28.34 8.06
N MET A 235 27.95 28.68 8.32
CA MET A 235 26.86 28.54 7.36
C MET A 235 27.13 29.41 6.13
N ALA A 236 26.96 28.85 4.94
CA ALA A 236 26.62 29.58 3.72
C ALA A 236 25.79 28.66 2.82
N GLY A 237 24.54 29.05 2.56
CA GLY A 237 23.71 28.43 1.54
C GLY A 237 24.05 28.92 0.14
N SER A 238 23.70 28.13 -0.87
CA SER A 238 23.38 28.52 -2.26
C SER A 238 23.01 27.22 -3.00
N GLU A 239 21.75 27.01 -3.34
CA GLU A 239 21.15 27.25 -4.67
C GLU A 239 21.80 26.48 -5.83
N MET A 240 20.94 25.68 -6.47
CA MET A 240 21.12 25.03 -7.76
C MET A 240 21.52 26.02 -8.86
N ALA A 241 22.52 25.67 -9.67
CA ALA A 241 22.65 26.17 -11.03
C ALA A 241 23.36 25.14 -11.90
N GLY A 242 22.71 24.75 -12.99
CA GLY A 242 23.30 23.93 -14.04
C GLY A 242 24.36 24.69 -14.84
N ALA A 243 25.24 23.95 -15.51
CA ALA A 243 26.14 24.52 -16.50
C ALA A 243 26.42 23.55 -17.66
N ASN A 244 26.11 24.07 -18.85
CA ASN A 244 26.50 23.57 -20.15
C ASN A 244 28.03 23.64 -20.38
N MET A 245 28.49 22.83 -21.34
CA MET A 245 29.81 22.83 -21.97
C MET A 245 30.32 24.23 -22.39
N ALA A 246 31.62 24.50 -22.22
CA ALA A 246 32.60 24.74 -23.29
C ALA A 246 33.97 25.27 -22.77
N ASP A 247 35.00 24.44 -23.00
CA ASP A 247 36.32 24.71 -23.59
C ASP A 247 37.44 25.58 -22.93
N SER A 248 38.64 24.98 -22.97
CA SER A 248 40.00 25.53 -23.21
C SER A 248 40.85 26.27 -22.13
N ASN A 249 41.83 25.50 -21.63
CA ASN A 249 43.28 25.75 -21.53
C ASN A 249 43.97 26.26 -20.23
N MET A 250 44.80 25.34 -19.70
CA MET A 250 46.12 25.49 -19.06
C MET A 250 46.27 26.05 -17.64
N ALA A 251 46.31 25.14 -16.65
CA ALA A 251 47.11 25.28 -15.44
C ALA A 251 47.69 23.91 -15.05
N VAL A 252 49.02 23.78 -15.16
CA VAL A 252 49.78 22.62 -14.68
C VAL A 252 49.87 22.71 -13.16
N SER A 253 49.23 21.79 -12.45
CA SER A 253 49.45 21.49 -11.04
C SER A 253 48.98 20.05 -10.79
N ASN A 254 49.92 19.15 -10.47
CA ASN A 254 49.75 17.75 -10.05
C ASN A 254 48.30 17.22 -10.04
N MET A 255 47.80 16.81 -11.21
CA MET A 255 46.65 15.92 -11.29
C MET A 255 47.20 14.49 -11.19
N ALA A 256 46.77 13.73 -10.18
CA ALA A 256 46.97 12.29 -10.19
C ALA A 256 46.40 11.77 -11.52
N SER A 257 47.25 11.14 -12.35
CA SER A 257 46.79 10.57 -13.61
C SER A 257 45.73 9.52 -13.28
N ARG A 258 44.54 9.63 -13.89
CA ARG A 258 43.51 8.60 -13.80
C ARG A 258 44.12 7.27 -14.22
N GLN A 259 44.11 6.29 -13.32
CA GLN A 259 44.75 4.97 -13.51
C GLN A 259 43.73 3.94 -14.01
N THR A 260 42.45 4.14 -13.70
CA THR A 260 41.35 3.44 -14.41
C THR A 260 41.28 3.84 -15.87
N ARG A 261 40.87 2.92 -16.74
CA ARG A 261 40.69 3.14 -18.19
C ARG A 261 41.97 3.42 -18.97
N VAL A 262 43.14 3.17 -18.37
CA VAL A 262 44.42 3.11 -19.08
C VAL A 262 44.44 1.84 -19.91
N GLU A 263 44.78 1.94 -21.20
CA GLU A 263 44.89 0.78 -22.08
C GLU A 263 45.98 -0.18 -21.59
N CYS A 264 45.69 -1.48 -21.64
CA CYS A 264 46.58 -2.54 -21.19
C CYS A 264 46.39 -3.80 -22.04
N SER A 265 47.42 -4.63 -22.09
CA SER A 265 47.37 -5.99 -22.67
C SER A 265 47.54 -7.06 -21.60
N VAL A 266 48.27 -6.75 -20.53
CA VAL A 266 48.50 -7.62 -19.37
C VAL A 266 48.43 -6.81 -18.07
N SER A 267 48.15 -7.46 -16.94
CA SER A 267 48.00 -6.76 -15.66
C SER A 267 49.26 -6.02 -15.20
N SER A 268 50.46 -6.40 -15.66
CA SER A 268 51.69 -5.67 -15.35
C SER A 268 51.78 -4.29 -16.01
N ASP A 269 50.93 -4.00 -17.00
CA ASP A 269 50.83 -2.68 -17.62
C ASP A 269 50.09 -1.68 -16.70
N CYS A 270 49.33 -2.20 -15.73
CA CYS A 270 48.54 -1.42 -14.79
C CYS A 270 49.36 -1.14 -13.51
N PRO A 271 49.28 0.07 -12.95
CA PRO A 271 49.83 0.34 -11.62
C PRO A 271 49.15 -0.53 -10.56
N GLU A 272 49.88 -1.06 -9.59
CA GLU A 272 49.28 -1.76 -8.45
C GLU A 272 48.34 -0.82 -7.67
N PRO A 273 47.11 -1.25 -7.30
CA PRO A 273 46.57 -2.62 -7.35
C PRO A 273 45.68 -2.92 -8.57
N PHE A 274 45.67 -2.06 -9.60
CA PHE A 274 44.82 -2.22 -10.77
C PHE A 274 45.20 -3.46 -11.60
N GLN A 275 44.21 -4.09 -12.23
CA GLN A 275 44.38 -5.27 -13.07
C GLN A 275 43.83 -5.01 -14.47
N CYS A 276 44.44 -5.63 -15.48
CA CYS A 276 43.98 -5.48 -16.85
C CYS A 276 42.70 -6.28 -17.07
N SER A 277 41.64 -5.62 -17.52
CA SER A 277 40.38 -6.28 -17.88
C SER A 277 40.46 -6.95 -19.25
N THR A 278 39.52 -7.85 -19.53
CA THR A 278 39.37 -8.51 -20.85
C THR A 278 39.12 -7.51 -21.99
N PHE A 279 38.70 -6.27 -21.69
CA PHE A 279 38.49 -5.20 -22.67
C PHE A 279 39.72 -4.30 -22.86
N GLY A 280 40.88 -4.73 -22.34
CA GLY A 280 42.16 -4.05 -22.56
C GLY A 280 42.27 -2.72 -21.81
N VAL A 281 41.61 -2.59 -20.65
CA VAL A 281 41.78 -1.42 -19.77
C VAL A 281 41.97 -1.79 -18.30
N CYS A 282 42.73 -0.99 -17.58
CA CYS A 282 42.98 -1.15 -16.14
C CYS A 282 41.72 -0.86 -15.31
N VAL A 283 41.38 -1.79 -14.41
CA VAL A 283 40.25 -1.73 -13.48
C VAL A 283 40.66 -2.20 -12.08
N CYS A 284 39.93 -1.81 -11.05
CA CYS A 284 40.20 -2.29 -9.69
C CYS A 284 39.93 -3.79 -9.55
N PRO A 285 40.65 -4.52 -8.69
CA PRO A 285 40.42 -5.94 -8.47
C PRO A 285 39.00 -6.23 -7.93
N VAL A 286 38.57 -7.49 -8.01
CA VAL A 286 37.25 -7.90 -7.50
C VAL A 286 37.15 -7.63 -6.00
N GLY A 287 36.04 -7.06 -5.53
CA GLY A 287 35.85 -6.61 -4.14
C GLY A 287 36.36 -5.19 -3.87
N TYR A 288 36.77 -4.47 -4.92
CA TYR A 288 37.22 -3.09 -4.85
C TYR A 288 36.58 -2.26 -5.95
N TYR A 289 36.31 -1.00 -5.64
CA TYR A 289 35.78 0.00 -6.57
C TYR A 289 36.78 1.14 -6.76
N SER A 290 36.59 1.89 -7.84
CA SER A 290 37.43 3.04 -8.18
C SER A 290 37.08 4.26 -7.33
N SER A 291 38.08 4.99 -6.84
CA SER A 291 37.88 6.34 -6.33
C SER A 291 37.29 7.27 -7.42
N ALA A 292 36.70 8.39 -7.01
CA ALA A 292 36.03 9.34 -7.91
C ALA A 292 36.97 9.93 -8.98
N ASP A 293 38.25 10.13 -8.65
CA ASP A 293 39.31 10.56 -9.57
C ASP A 293 39.95 9.41 -10.36
N GLY A 294 39.56 8.17 -10.06
CA GLY A 294 40.05 6.96 -10.70
C GLY A 294 41.53 6.66 -10.49
N SER A 295 42.11 7.19 -9.42
CA SER A 295 43.53 7.05 -9.08
C SER A 295 43.81 5.91 -8.10
N THR A 296 42.82 5.49 -7.31
CA THR A 296 42.98 4.46 -6.26
C THR A 296 41.83 3.46 -6.26
N CYS A 297 42.09 2.29 -5.68
CA CYS A 297 41.08 1.25 -5.46
C CYS A 297 40.69 1.20 -3.98
N LEU A 298 39.41 1.46 -3.74
CA LEU A 298 38.78 1.48 -2.43
C LEU A 298 38.10 0.12 -2.19
N ALA A 299 38.13 -0.35 -0.96
CA ALA A 299 37.61 -1.66 -0.60
C ALA A 299 36.11 -1.60 -0.37
N GLU A 300 35.38 -2.58 -0.90
CA GLU A 300 34.01 -2.87 -0.49
C GLU A 300 33.99 -3.52 0.90
N LEU A 301 32.83 -3.47 1.55
CA LEU A 301 32.61 -4.18 2.79
C LEU A 301 32.76 -5.69 2.58
N GLY A 302 33.47 -6.33 3.50
CA GLY A 302 33.91 -7.72 3.44
C GLY A 302 35.27 -7.92 2.77
N SER A 303 35.84 -6.93 2.08
CA SER A 303 37.15 -7.06 1.43
C SER A 303 38.33 -6.75 2.38
N PRO A 304 39.48 -7.44 2.26
CA PRO A 304 40.70 -7.05 2.97
C PRO A 304 41.07 -5.61 2.66
N SER A 305 41.48 -4.82 3.65
CA SER A 305 41.74 -3.39 3.43
C SER A 305 42.63 -2.76 4.49
N THR A 306 43.20 -1.61 4.12
CA THR A 306 43.77 -0.63 5.03
C THR A 306 42.75 0.45 5.38
N ALA A 307 43.03 1.25 6.42
CA ALA A 307 42.13 2.33 6.84
C ALA A 307 41.91 3.37 5.73
N GLU A 308 42.91 3.60 4.87
CA GLU A 308 42.83 4.52 3.75
C GLU A 308 41.98 3.99 2.58
N GLN A 309 41.76 2.67 2.49
CA GLN A 309 40.96 2.03 1.44
C GLN A 309 39.50 1.81 1.87
N CYS A 310 39.24 1.69 3.17
CA CYS A 310 37.91 1.47 3.74
C CYS A 310 37.25 2.82 4.10
N VAL A 311 36.68 3.50 3.10
CA VAL A 311 36.25 4.91 3.21
C VAL A 311 34.74 5.14 3.22
N GLY A 312 33.94 4.07 3.26
CA GLY A 312 32.48 4.17 3.32
C GLY A 312 31.97 4.83 4.60
N LEU A 313 30.74 5.32 4.59
CA LEU A 313 30.10 5.94 5.73
C LEU A 313 30.00 4.95 6.89
N PHE A 314 30.56 5.32 8.05
CA PHE A 314 30.70 4.47 9.24
C PHE A 314 31.51 3.16 9.04
N ALA A 315 32.08 2.91 7.87
CA ALA A 315 32.90 1.74 7.63
C ALA A 315 34.19 1.80 8.47
N VAL A 316 34.63 0.64 8.97
CA VAL A 316 35.81 0.50 9.83
C VAL A 316 36.60 -0.74 9.42
N VAL A 317 37.90 -0.76 9.71
CA VAL A 317 38.72 -1.95 9.51
C VAL A 317 38.67 -2.80 10.76
N VAL A 318 38.11 -4.01 10.66
CA VAL A 318 38.08 -5.03 11.72
C VAL A 318 38.94 -6.19 11.26
N ASP A 319 40.01 -6.50 12.00
CA ASP A 319 40.96 -7.58 11.69
C ASP A 319 41.51 -7.56 10.25
N GLY A 320 41.75 -6.35 9.71
CA GLY A 320 42.28 -6.14 8.36
C GLY A 320 41.25 -6.27 7.24
N VAL A 321 39.95 -6.33 7.57
CA VAL A 321 38.82 -6.38 6.63
C VAL A 321 37.98 -5.12 6.77
N CYS A 322 37.57 -4.51 5.65
CA CYS A 322 36.62 -3.40 5.66
C CYS A 322 35.25 -3.93 6.07
N SER A 323 34.66 -3.43 7.15
CA SER A 323 33.43 -3.95 7.72
C SER A 323 32.64 -2.86 8.43
N CYS A 324 31.46 -3.21 8.91
CA CYS A 324 30.66 -2.34 9.77
C CYS A 324 31.04 -2.50 11.25
N PRO A 325 30.87 -1.45 12.07
CA PRO A 325 30.95 -1.57 13.52
C PRO A 325 29.98 -2.64 14.04
N VAL A 326 30.28 -3.22 15.20
CA VAL A 326 29.40 -4.25 15.79
C VAL A 326 27.97 -3.71 15.95
N HIS A 327 26.99 -4.50 15.49
CA HIS A 327 25.56 -4.18 15.39
C HIS A 327 25.14 -3.09 14.38
N PHE A 328 26.04 -2.59 13.54
CA PHE A 328 25.66 -1.83 12.36
C PHE A 328 25.34 -2.78 11.20
N PHE A 329 24.49 -2.33 10.29
CA PHE A 329 24.06 -3.11 9.14
C PHE A 329 24.85 -2.72 7.89
N PHE A 330 25.08 -3.67 7.00
CA PHE A 330 25.63 -3.40 5.68
C PHE A 330 24.55 -2.69 4.86
N ASP A 331 24.90 -1.58 4.21
CA ASP A 331 24.02 -0.94 3.22
C ASP A 331 23.95 -1.78 1.93
N GLU A 332 22.92 -1.58 1.12
CA GLU A 332 22.75 -2.28 -0.15
C GLU A 332 23.90 -2.05 -1.13
N ASN A 333 24.58 -0.89 -1.04
CA ASN A 333 25.73 -0.58 -1.89
C ASN A 333 27.01 -1.34 -1.51
N LEU A 334 27.03 -2.04 -0.37
CA LEU A 334 28.19 -2.74 0.22
C LEU A 334 29.46 -1.88 0.35
N ILE A 335 29.26 -0.58 0.52
CA ILE A 335 30.32 0.40 0.77
C ILE A 335 30.05 1.05 2.12
N ASP A 336 28.82 1.47 2.34
CA ASP A 336 28.39 2.18 3.53
C ASP A 336 27.80 1.23 4.57
N CYS A 337 27.87 1.67 5.83
CA CYS A 337 27.22 1.02 6.94
C CYS A 337 26.04 1.87 7.41
N SER A 338 24.97 1.19 7.80
CA SER A 338 23.75 1.80 8.29
C SER A 338 23.68 1.69 9.81
N ARG A 339 23.47 2.84 10.46
CA ARG A 339 23.26 2.88 11.91
C ARG A 339 21.90 2.25 12.23
N PRO A 340 21.82 1.34 13.21
CA PRO A 340 20.55 0.75 13.63
C PRO A 340 19.60 1.79 14.23
N THR A 341 18.34 1.72 13.83
CA THR A 341 17.20 2.32 14.56
C THR A 341 16.85 1.45 15.76
N ARG A 342 16.24 2.05 16.79
CA ARG A 342 15.99 1.38 18.07
C ARG A 342 14.52 1.24 18.40
N ARG A 343 13.72 2.20 17.95
CA ARG A 343 12.25 2.16 17.99
C ARG A 343 11.72 2.22 16.57
N LEU A 344 10.58 1.58 16.36
CA LEU A 344 9.91 1.62 15.06
C LEU A 344 9.62 3.07 14.61
N THR A 345 9.39 3.96 15.57
CA THR A 345 9.13 5.39 15.36
C THR A 345 10.38 6.27 15.24
N ASP A 346 11.58 5.71 15.44
CA ASP A 346 12.82 6.46 15.23
C ASP A 346 12.99 6.79 13.74
N SER A 347 13.70 7.89 13.46
CA SER A 347 13.98 8.25 12.08
C SER A 347 14.96 7.29 11.42
N CYS A 348 14.58 6.75 10.27
CA CYS A 348 15.41 5.89 9.44
C CYS A 348 15.93 6.63 8.20
N LEU A 349 17.10 6.24 7.69
CA LEU A 349 17.70 6.81 6.47
C LEU A 349 17.45 5.91 5.25
N ASN A 350 17.51 4.60 5.46
CA ASN A 350 17.34 3.53 4.47
C ASN A 350 16.73 2.31 5.16
N ASP A 351 16.39 1.28 4.39
CA ASP A 351 15.79 0.05 4.91
C ASP A 351 16.75 -0.70 5.84
N ALA A 352 18.05 -0.71 5.54
CA ALA A 352 19.07 -1.36 6.36
C ALA A 352 19.10 -0.82 7.80
N ALA A 353 18.87 0.47 8.02
CA ALA A 353 18.76 1.05 9.36
C ALA A 353 17.60 0.45 10.19
N CYS A 354 16.57 -0.11 9.55
CA CYS A 354 15.42 -0.73 10.20
C CYS A 354 15.63 -2.21 10.55
N ASN A 355 16.71 -2.86 10.06
CA ASN A 355 16.95 -4.30 10.23
C ASN A 355 17.10 -4.76 11.70
N THR A 356 17.18 -3.84 12.67
CA THR A 356 17.03 -4.16 14.10
C THR A 356 15.71 -4.90 14.40
N PHE A 357 14.67 -4.63 13.61
CA PHE A 357 13.35 -5.23 13.77
C PHE A 357 13.14 -6.49 12.94
N GLY A 358 14.17 -6.99 12.24
CA GLY A 358 14.09 -8.20 11.43
C GLY A 358 14.12 -7.93 9.92
N PRO A 359 14.00 -8.99 9.10
CA PRO A 359 14.20 -8.91 7.65
C PRO A 359 12.99 -8.34 6.86
N ALA A 360 11.78 -8.41 7.40
CA ALA A 360 10.57 -7.89 6.76
C ALA A 360 10.17 -6.53 7.32
N VAL A 361 11.12 -5.59 7.25
CA VAL A 361 10.96 -4.21 7.70
C VAL A 361 11.46 -3.29 6.60
N ARG A 362 10.86 -2.10 6.51
CA ARG A 362 11.32 -1.06 5.59
C ARG A 362 11.26 0.32 6.21
N CYS A 363 12.01 1.24 5.63
CA CYS A 363 11.97 2.65 5.97
C CYS A 363 10.90 3.35 5.12
N THR A 364 9.82 3.77 5.76
CA THR A 364 8.65 4.40 5.11
C THR A 364 9.02 5.58 4.21
N ALA A 365 8.13 5.90 3.27
CA ALA A 365 8.24 7.15 2.53
C ALA A 365 8.19 8.37 3.47
N PRO A 366 8.81 9.50 3.11
CA PRO A 366 8.76 10.73 3.93
C PRO A 366 7.34 11.15 4.29
N GLN A 367 7.02 11.17 5.59
CA GLN A 367 5.71 11.53 6.12
C GLN A 367 5.59 13.05 6.28
N LEU A 368 4.43 13.61 5.93
CA LEU A 368 4.13 15.03 6.14
C LEU A 368 3.89 15.33 7.64
N PRO A 369 4.16 16.57 8.12
CA PRO A 369 4.65 17.73 7.37
C PRO A 369 6.19 17.84 7.35
N TRP A 370 6.90 17.06 8.15
CA TRP A 370 8.34 17.23 8.39
C TRP A 370 9.23 16.40 7.46
N GLY A 371 8.64 15.53 6.63
CA GLY A 371 9.38 14.62 5.75
C GLY A 371 10.15 13.54 6.52
N LEU A 372 9.77 13.25 7.76
CA LEU A 372 10.43 12.22 8.57
C LEU A 372 10.00 10.84 8.07
N ARG A 373 10.96 9.92 8.05
CA ARG A 373 10.74 8.52 7.70
C ARG A 373 10.89 7.71 8.98
N SER A 374 10.01 6.74 9.21
CA SER A 374 10.12 5.79 10.32
C SER A 374 10.13 4.36 9.78
N CYS A 375 10.54 3.41 10.60
CA CYS A 375 10.45 2.01 10.23
C CYS A 375 8.99 1.54 10.25
N GLU A 376 8.67 0.55 9.44
CA GLU A 376 7.42 -0.20 9.52
C GLU A 376 7.65 -1.65 9.11
N CYS A 377 6.87 -2.58 9.67
CA CYS A 377 6.85 -3.94 9.19
C CYS A 377 6.20 -3.98 7.80
N ILE A 378 6.73 -4.82 6.90
CA ILE A 378 6.12 -5.05 5.59
C ILE A 378 4.83 -5.86 5.83
N PRO A 379 3.63 -5.26 5.64
CA PRO A 379 2.37 -5.87 6.11
C PRO A 379 2.08 -7.24 5.50
N GLU A 380 2.57 -7.49 4.28
CA GLU A 380 2.38 -8.75 3.57
C GLU A 380 3.28 -9.88 4.08
N LEU A 381 4.30 -9.58 4.89
CA LEU A 381 5.33 -10.53 5.30
C LEU A 381 5.51 -10.64 6.82
N ALA A 382 5.16 -9.60 7.58
CA ALA A 382 5.39 -9.58 9.02
C ALA A 382 4.38 -8.72 9.80
N VAL A 383 4.20 -9.09 11.07
CA VAL A 383 3.40 -8.35 12.07
C VAL A 383 4.30 -7.86 13.19
N TRP A 384 4.03 -6.67 13.74
CA TRP A 384 4.79 -6.12 14.86
C TRP A 384 4.51 -6.88 16.16
N ASP A 385 5.53 -7.52 16.72
CA ASP A 385 5.51 -8.10 18.06
C ASP A 385 6.10 -7.09 19.06
N ALA A 386 5.24 -6.46 19.86
CA ALA A 386 5.64 -5.48 20.85
C ALA A 386 6.42 -6.08 22.03
N ASN A 387 6.23 -7.36 22.35
CA ASN A 387 6.96 -8.01 23.45
C ASN A 387 8.41 -8.29 23.05
N ARG A 388 8.61 -8.73 21.81
CA ARG A 388 9.94 -9.04 21.26
C ARG A 388 10.61 -7.84 20.58
N GLN A 389 9.89 -6.75 20.35
CA GLN A 389 10.34 -5.55 19.62
C GLN A 389 10.88 -5.92 18.23
N MET A 390 10.08 -6.61 17.43
CA MET A 390 10.42 -7.04 16.08
C MET A 390 9.21 -7.17 15.16
N CYS A 391 9.45 -7.03 13.87
CA CYS A 391 8.57 -7.50 12.81
C CYS A 391 8.73 -9.01 12.69
N ARG A 392 7.80 -9.75 13.30
CA ARG A 392 7.80 -11.20 13.25
C ARG A 392 7.28 -11.64 11.89
N LEU A 393 8.10 -12.37 11.16
CA LEU A 393 7.65 -13.04 9.94
C LEU A 393 6.52 -14.00 10.29
N PHE A 394 5.44 -13.97 9.52
CA PHE A 394 4.40 -14.98 9.63
C PHE A 394 4.42 -15.89 8.41
N VAL A 395 4.36 -17.19 8.67
CA VAL A 395 3.85 -18.15 7.69
C VAL A 395 2.44 -18.54 8.12
N GLY A 396 1.54 -18.50 7.15
CA GLY A 396 0.12 -18.75 7.33
C GLY A 396 -0.19 -20.25 7.49
N ILE A 397 -1.44 -20.57 7.76
CA ILE A 397 -1.90 -21.96 7.88
C ILE A 397 -1.57 -22.74 6.60
N GLY A 398 -0.95 -23.91 6.75
CA GLY A 398 -0.55 -24.81 5.67
C GLY A 398 0.81 -24.49 5.03
N GLU A 399 1.47 -23.41 5.44
CA GLU A 399 2.81 -23.06 4.95
C GLU A 399 3.91 -23.71 5.78
N ALA A 400 5.11 -23.84 5.18
CA ALA A 400 6.23 -24.52 5.79
C ALA A 400 6.81 -23.75 7.00
N CYS A 401 7.13 -24.48 8.06
CA CYS A 401 7.66 -23.92 9.31
C CYS A 401 8.75 -24.82 9.92
N GLN A 402 9.55 -24.27 10.85
CA GLN A 402 10.54 -25.01 11.62
C GLN A 402 10.21 -25.07 13.11
N VAL A 403 9.63 -23.99 13.66
CA VAL A 403 9.21 -23.87 15.06
C VAL A 403 7.86 -23.15 15.17
N ASP A 404 7.12 -23.37 16.27
CA ASP A 404 5.79 -22.77 16.50
C ASP A 404 5.80 -21.25 16.33
N SER A 405 6.87 -20.57 16.73
CA SER A 405 6.96 -19.12 16.62
C SER A 405 6.97 -18.58 15.19
N ASP A 406 7.19 -19.44 14.20
CA ASP A 406 7.10 -19.10 12.77
C ASP A 406 5.63 -18.95 12.33
N CYS A 407 4.73 -19.67 12.99
CA CYS A 407 3.36 -19.84 12.56
C CYS A 407 2.41 -18.83 13.18
N LEU A 408 1.68 -18.12 12.33
CA LEU A 408 0.80 -17.03 12.73
C LEU A 408 -0.48 -17.06 11.90
N ALA A 409 -1.62 -16.99 12.58
CA ALA A 409 -2.94 -16.83 11.95
C ALA A 409 -3.60 -15.59 12.57
N GLY A 410 -3.56 -14.47 11.84
CA GLY A 410 -3.92 -13.16 12.40
C GLY A 410 -2.93 -12.74 13.49
N GLU A 411 -3.43 -12.50 14.71
CA GLU A 411 -2.60 -12.20 15.89
C GLU A 411 -2.23 -13.46 16.72
N LEU A 412 -2.77 -14.63 16.37
CA LEU A 412 -2.57 -15.87 17.13
C LEU A 412 -1.33 -16.63 16.67
N GLU A 413 -0.39 -16.90 17.59
CA GLU A 413 0.70 -17.87 17.37
C GLU A 413 0.11 -19.29 17.36
N ILE A 414 0.31 -19.99 16.24
CA ILE A 414 -0.23 -21.35 16.03
C ILE A 414 0.90 -22.37 15.98
N GLN A 415 0.59 -23.64 15.72
CA GLN A 415 1.54 -24.73 15.91
C GLN A 415 2.24 -25.11 14.61
N CYS A 416 3.55 -25.35 14.70
CA CYS A 416 4.31 -25.97 13.62
C CYS A 416 4.24 -27.49 13.77
N VAL A 417 3.39 -28.13 12.96
CA VAL A 417 3.17 -29.58 13.00
C VAL A 417 3.95 -30.24 11.88
N LYS A 418 4.60 -31.37 12.16
CA LYS A 418 5.33 -32.11 11.14
C LYS A 418 4.44 -33.13 10.42
N ASP A 419 4.64 -33.27 9.11
CA ASP A 419 4.01 -34.30 8.30
C ASP A 419 4.73 -35.67 8.39
N GLU A 420 4.28 -36.65 7.59
CA GLU A 420 4.87 -38.00 7.55
C GLU A 420 6.31 -38.01 7.01
N GLU A 421 6.76 -36.94 6.34
CA GLU A 421 8.09 -36.78 5.75
C GLU A 421 9.03 -35.91 6.62
N ASP A 422 8.61 -35.61 7.87
CA ASP A 422 9.32 -34.74 8.83
C ASP A 422 9.40 -33.26 8.38
N GLN A 423 8.55 -32.83 7.43
CA GLN A 423 8.41 -31.45 6.98
C GLN A 423 7.39 -30.72 7.85
N GLY A 424 7.78 -29.58 8.44
CA GLY A 424 6.90 -28.77 9.28
C GLY A 424 5.95 -27.92 8.45
N TYR A 425 4.68 -27.87 8.83
CA TYR A 425 3.68 -26.94 8.32
C TYR A 425 2.84 -26.34 9.45
N CYS A 426 2.37 -25.10 9.25
CA CYS A 426 1.57 -24.40 10.26
C CYS A 426 0.15 -24.93 10.32
N ALA A 427 -0.32 -25.28 11.52
CA ALA A 427 -1.66 -25.80 11.76
C ALA A 427 -2.31 -25.15 12.98
N CYS A 428 -3.64 -25.10 12.97
CA CYS A 428 -4.39 -24.59 14.10
C CYS A 428 -4.26 -25.50 15.33
N PRO A 429 -4.25 -24.93 16.55
CA PRO A 429 -4.32 -25.71 17.78
C PRO A 429 -5.61 -26.55 17.86
N GLU A 430 -5.64 -27.53 18.76
CA GLU A 430 -6.84 -28.35 19.00
C GLU A 430 -8.06 -27.46 19.34
N ASN A 431 -9.22 -27.80 18.76
CA ASN A 431 -10.51 -27.09 18.83
C ASN A 431 -10.66 -25.82 17.98
N TYR A 432 -9.63 -25.46 17.22
CA TYR A 432 -9.73 -24.39 16.23
C TYR A 432 -9.89 -24.96 14.83
N VAL A 433 -10.65 -24.27 13.98
CA VAL A 433 -10.85 -24.61 12.58
C VAL A 433 -10.12 -23.59 11.72
N ALA A 434 -9.36 -24.07 10.74
CA ALA A 434 -8.73 -23.21 9.76
C ALA A 434 -9.80 -22.69 8.77
N MET A 435 -9.98 -21.37 8.72
CA MET A 435 -10.88 -20.71 7.77
C MET A 435 -10.28 -19.38 7.32
N ASP A 436 -10.15 -19.18 6.01
CA ASP A 436 -9.61 -17.96 5.40
C ASP A 436 -8.28 -17.45 6.00
N GLY A 437 -7.38 -18.38 6.35
CA GLY A 437 -6.06 -18.06 6.92
C GLY A 437 -6.09 -17.73 8.42
N LEU A 438 -7.24 -17.84 9.07
CA LEU A 438 -7.42 -17.69 10.51
C LEU A 438 -7.70 -19.03 11.19
N CYS A 439 -7.32 -19.11 12.46
CA CYS A 439 -7.75 -20.20 13.33
C CYS A 439 -8.93 -19.71 14.15
N ILE A 440 -10.12 -20.14 13.76
CA ILE A 440 -11.37 -19.65 14.33
C ILE A 440 -11.97 -20.67 15.30
N THR A 441 -12.63 -20.17 16.34
CA THR A 441 -13.50 -21.00 17.18
C THR A 441 -14.91 -21.04 16.59
N THR A 442 -15.77 -21.93 17.07
CA THR A 442 -17.20 -21.89 16.71
C THR A 442 -18.04 -21.95 17.97
N GLY A 443 -19.23 -21.36 17.90
CA GLY A 443 -20.17 -21.35 19.02
C GLY A 443 -19.93 -20.22 20.01
N LEU A 444 -19.40 -19.07 19.56
CA LEU A 444 -19.39 -17.86 20.38
C LEU A 444 -20.82 -17.31 20.52
N ASP A 445 -21.15 -16.88 21.74
CA ASP A 445 -22.42 -16.27 22.11
C ASP A 445 -22.42 -14.75 21.87
N LEU A 446 -23.60 -14.13 21.88
CA LEU A 446 -23.71 -12.68 21.83
C LEU A 446 -22.91 -12.04 22.98
N GLY A 447 -22.11 -11.03 22.65
CA GLY A 447 -21.23 -10.34 23.59
C GLY A 447 -19.82 -10.94 23.73
N ASP A 448 -19.55 -12.12 23.17
CA ASP A 448 -18.20 -12.69 23.13
C ASP A 448 -17.31 -11.93 22.14
N THR A 449 -16.01 -11.88 22.42
CA THR A 449 -15.02 -11.29 21.50
C THR A 449 -14.78 -12.22 20.31
N CYS A 450 -14.83 -11.68 19.10
CA CYS A 450 -14.67 -12.42 17.85
C CYS A 450 -13.69 -11.71 16.91
N GLN A 451 -13.13 -12.47 15.97
CA GLN A 451 -12.33 -11.95 14.85
C GLN A 451 -13.15 -11.92 13.56
N VAL A 452 -13.97 -12.93 13.33
CA VAL A 452 -14.83 -13.05 12.15
C VAL A 452 -16.22 -13.58 12.48
N SER A 453 -17.20 -13.26 11.63
CA SER A 453 -18.61 -13.61 11.87
C SER A 453 -18.86 -15.11 11.95
N GLN A 454 -18.00 -15.95 11.35
CA GLN A 454 -18.12 -17.41 11.38
C GLN A 454 -17.85 -18.01 12.77
N GLU A 455 -17.37 -17.23 13.72
CA GLU A 455 -17.22 -17.64 15.12
C GLU A 455 -18.54 -17.51 15.90
N CYS A 456 -19.35 -16.51 15.54
CA CYS A 456 -20.64 -16.19 16.16
C CYS A 456 -21.74 -17.13 15.65
N THR A 457 -21.69 -18.39 16.07
CA THR A 457 -22.63 -19.43 15.60
C THR A 457 -23.53 -19.98 16.70
N ALA A 458 -23.37 -19.54 17.95
CA ALA A 458 -24.25 -20.00 19.03
C ALA A 458 -25.67 -19.43 18.87
N THR A 459 -25.77 -18.18 18.39
CA THR A 459 -27.04 -17.52 18.10
C THR A 459 -27.24 -17.37 16.59
N PRO A 460 -28.36 -17.87 16.01
CA PRO A 460 -28.68 -17.65 14.59
C PRO A 460 -28.76 -16.16 14.25
N ASN A 461 -28.35 -15.79 13.02
CA ASN A 461 -28.33 -14.41 12.55
C ASN A 461 -27.45 -13.47 13.39
N SER A 462 -26.42 -14.01 14.04
CA SER A 462 -25.36 -13.21 14.65
C SER A 462 -24.16 -13.06 13.72
N ALA A 463 -23.39 -12.00 13.93
CA ALA A 463 -22.22 -11.62 13.16
C ALA A 463 -21.20 -10.95 14.08
N CYS A 464 -19.94 -10.88 13.63
CA CYS A 464 -18.89 -10.19 14.37
C CYS A 464 -18.91 -8.71 14.01
N ASN A 465 -19.39 -7.88 14.93
CA ASN A 465 -19.51 -6.44 14.78
C ASN A 465 -18.52 -5.75 15.72
N ASP A 466 -17.59 -4.97 15.19
CA ASP A 466 -16.56 -4.27 15.99
C ASP A 466 -15.82 -5.20 16.99
N ALA A 467 -15.43 -6.40 16.51
CA ALA A 467 -14.75 -7.45 17.27
C ALA A 467 -15.58 -8.08 18.42
N VAL A 468 -16.90 -7.90 18.42
CA VAL A 468 -17.83 -8.52 19.38
C VAL A 468 -19.00 -9.17 18.64
N CYS A 469 -19.40 -10.38 19.05
CA CYS A 469 -20.55 -11.06 18.47
C CYS A 469 -21.83 -10.27 18.79
N GLY A 470 -22.50 -9.79 17.75
CA GLY A 470 -23.77 -9.07 17.80
C GLY A 470 -24.73 -9.58 16.74
N CYS A 471 -25.87 -8.91 16.55
CA CYS A 471 -26.80 -9.29 15.49
C CYS A 471 -26.32 -8.83 14.12
N ALA A 472 -26.52 -9.69 13.12
CA ALA A 472 -26.22 -9.37 11.73
C ALA A 472 -27.12 -8.23 11.22
N ASP A 473 -26.72 -7.60 10.10
CA ASP A 473 -27.50 -6.54 9.47
C ASP A 473 -28.94 -6.99 9.20
N GLY A 474 -29.90 -6.14 9.58
CA GLY A 474 -31.34 -6.45 9.48
C GLY A 474 -31.90 -7.24 10.67
N TYR A 475 -31.11 -7.49 11.72
CA TYR A 475 -31.55 -8.14 12.95
C TYR A 475 -31.23 -7.28 14.18
N THR A 476 -32.00 -7.47 15.24
CA THR A 476 -31.79 -6.80 16.53
C THR A 476 -31.86 -7.81 17.67
N GLU A 477 -31.09 -7.55 18.72
CA GLU A 477 -31.09 -8.42 19.91
C GLU A 477 -32.36 -8.21 20.72
N VAL A 478 -33.12 -9.28 20.92
CA VAL A 478 -34.29 -9.34 21.81
C VAL A 478 -34.21 -10.63 22.61
N ASP A 479 -34.15 -10.52 23.94
CA ASP A 479 -34.06 -11.65 24.87
C ASP A 479 -32.93 -12.66 24.54
N GLY A 480 -31.79 -12.16 24.08
CA GLY A 480 -30.61 -12.97 23.72
C GLY A 480 -30.72 -13.69 22.38
N VAL A 481 -31.68 -13.31 21.53
CA VAL A 481 -31.84 -13.83 20.15
C VAL A 481 -31.81 -12.68 19.16
N CYS A 482 -31.20 -12.90 17.99
CA CYS A 482 -31.23 -11.94 16.90
C CYS A 482 -32.52 -12.08 16.10
N ALA A 483 -33.46 -11.20 16.39
CA ALA A 483 -34.77 -11.17 15.78
C ALA A 483 -34.81 -10.23 14.56
N PRO A 484 -35.51 -10.62 13.47
CA PRO A 484 -35.59 -9.84 12.25
C PRO A 484 -36.29 -8.48 12.43
N LEU A 485 -35.73 -7.46 11.80
CA LEU A 485 -36.34 -6.14 11.60
C LEU A 485 -37.33 -6.16 10.42
N ILE A 486 -38.01 -5.03 10.17
CA ILE A 486 -38.90 -4.87 9.00
C ILE A 486 -38.07 -5.03 7.71
N GLY A 487 -38.57 -5.86 6.80
CA GLY A 487 -37.92 -6.21 5.53
C GLY A 487 -37.00 -7.43 5.60
N SER A 488 -36.66 -7.92 6.80
CA SER A 488 -35.80 -9.09 6.99
C SER A 488 -36.58 -10.41 6.94
N GLU A 489 -35.87 -11.50 6.68
CA GLU A 489 -36.46 -12.84 6.54
C GLU A 489 -37.13 -13.34 7.83
N CYS A 490 -38.26 -14.02 7.68
CA CYS A 490 -39.01 -14.62 8.78
C CYS A 490 -39.64 -15.95 8.35
N ALA A 491 -39.92 -16.83 9.31
CA ALA A 491 -40.63 -18.09 9.08
C ALA A 491 -42.08 -18.02 9.60
N VAL A 492 -42.29 -17.36 10.74
CA VAL A 492 -43.60 -17.19 11.38
C VAL A 492 -43.76 -15.77 11.94
N ASN A 493 -45.00 -15.34 12.17
CA ASN A 493 -45.29 -14.00 12.71
C ASN A 493 -44.59 -13.74 14.07
N ALA A 494 -44.33 -14.78 14.86
CA ALA A 494 -43.68 -14.64 16.16
C ALA A 494 -42.18 -14.27 16.04
N ASP A 495 -41.57 -14.42 14.87
CA ASP A 495 -40.18 -14.02 14.64
C ASP A 495 -40.06 -12.50 14.55
N CYS A 496 -41.12 -11.81 14.12
CA CYS A 496 -41.12 -10.37 13.92
C CYS A 496 -41.38 -9.64 15.25
N VAL A 497 -40.33 -9.04 15.80
CA VAL A 497 -40.34 -8.44 17.14
C VAL A 497 -40.87 -7.00 17.19
N ILE A 498 -40.88 -6.29 16.06
CA ILE A 498 -41.42 -4.94 15.98
C ILE A 498 -42.94 -5.02 16.11
N GLU A 499 -43.52 -4.23 17.00
CA GLU A 499 -44.96 -4.27 17.27
C GLU A 499 -45.78 -4.05 15.98
N ASN A 500 -46.86 -4.82 15.82
CA ASN A 500 -47.75 -4.79 14.65
C ASN A 500 -47.11 -5.24 13.32
N THR A 501 -45.98 -5.95 13.37
CA THR A 501 -45.43 -6.67 12.21
C THR A 501 -45.96 -8.11 12.11
N ILE A 502 -46.02 -8.61 10.88
CA ILE A 502 -46.39 -9.98 10.54
C ILE A 502 -45.45 -10.50 9.44
N CYS A 503 -45.33 -11.82 9.37
CA CYS A 503 -44.48 -12.48 8.39
C CYS A 503 -45.28 -12.71 7.10
N VAL A 504 -44.92 -11.99 6.03
CA VAL A 504 -45.67 -11.99 4.77
C VAL A 504 -44.76 -12.19 3.57
N ASN A 505 -45.31 -12.74 2.50
CA ASN A 505 -44.58 -12.97 1.26
C ASN A 505 -44.34 -11.63 0.54
N SER A 506 -43.07 -11.28 0.34
CA SER A 506 -42.66 -10.08 -0.37
C SER A 506 -42.70 -10.28 -1.88
N THR A 507 -42.55 -9.20 -2.66
CA THR A 507 -42.60 -9.21 -4.13
C THR A 507 -41.53 -10.07 -4.83
N GLY A 508 -40.69 -10.80 -4.08
CA GLY A 508 -39.68 -11.75 -4.57
C GLY A 508 -39.96 -13.24 -4.28
N GLY A 509 -41.01 -13.58 -3.51
CA GLY A 509 -41.31 -14.97 -3.12
C GLY A 509 -40.84 -15.36 -1.71
N ASP A 510 -39.98 -14.55 -1.09
CA ASP A 510 -39.44 -14.76 0.26
C ASP A 510 -40.37 -14.16 1.32
N LEU A 511 -40.43 -14.82 2.48
CA LEU A 511 -41.20 -14.37 3.64
C LEU A 511 -40.39 -13.33 4.43
N THR A 512 -40.94 -12.14 4.62
CA THR A 512 -40.30 -11.03 5.34
C THR A 512 -41.23 -10.39 6.34
N CYS A 513 -40.67 -9.83 7.41
CA CYS A 513 -41.43 -9.07 8.40
C CYS A 513 -41.92 -7.76 7.77
N GLN A 514 -43.23 -7.53 7.76
CA GLN A 514 -43.82 -6.28 7.30
C GLN A 514 -44.91 -5.81 8.25
N CYS A 515 -45.23 -4.52 8.23
CA CYS A 515 -46.38 -4.01 8.94
C CYS A 515 -47.66 -4.72 8.48
N GLY A 516 -48.51 -5.12 9.43
CA GLY A 516 -49.80 -5.73 9.11
C GLY A 516 -50.71 -4.80 8.30
N ASP A 517 -51.75 -5.36 7.68
CA ASP A 517 -52.63 -4.66 6.71
C ASP A 517 -53.23 -3.32 7.18
N GLN A 518 -53.26 -3.06 8.49
CA GLN A 518 -53.82 -1.86 9.13
C GLN A 518 -52.74 -0.87 9.61
N PHE A 519 -51.49 -1.09 9.20
CA PHE A 519 -50.35 -0.29 9.65
C PHE A 519 -49.52 0.14 8.45
N VAL A 520 -48.78 1.24 8.63
CA VAL A 520 -47.82 1.77 7.68
C VAL A 520 -46.46 1.91 8.34
N GLU A 521 -45.42 1.61 7.58
CA GLU A 521 -44.05 1.71 8.05
C GLU A 521 -43.57 3.17 8.06
N PHE A 522 -42.98 3.60 9.17
CA PHE A 522 -42.24 4.86 9.27
C PHE A 522 -41.18 4.78 10.37
N ASN A 523 -39.91 5.02 10.02
CA ASN A 523 -38.76 4.94 10.93
C ASN A 523 -38.72 3.62 11.73
N GLU A 524 -38.74 2.48 11.04
CA GLU A 524 -38.64 1.13 11.64
C GLU A 524 -39.77 0.79 12.63
N ALA A 525 -40.89 1.51 12.56
CA ALA A 525 -42.08 1.26 13.37
C ALA A 525 -43.35 1.21 12.51
N CYS A 526 -44.32 0.42 12.97
CA CYS A 526 -45.61 0.28 12.31
C CYS A 526 -46.66 1.18 12.99
N TRP A 527 -47.08 2.20 12.25
CA TRP A 527 -48.06 3.19 12.70
C TRP A 527 -49.46 2.85 12.20
N PRO A 528 -50.53 3.12 12.97
CA PRO A 528 -51.90 2.88 12.51
C PRO A 528 -52.18 3.63 11.21
N ARG A 529 -52.65 2.90 10.21
CA ARG A 529 -53.10 3.45 8.93
C ARG A 529 -54.32 4.35 9.15
N LEU A 530 -54.36 5.51 8.49
CA LEU A 530 -55.55 6.35 8.42
C LEU A 530 -56.27 6.16 7.08
N ASP A 531 -57.58 5.99 7.15
CA ASP A 531 -58.45 5.83 5.98
C ASP A 531 -59.29 7.08 5.68
N ASP A 532 -59.19 8.12 6.53
CA ASP A 532 -59.96 9.34 6.41
C ASP A 532 -59.19 10.57 6.93
N GLN A 533 -59.58 11.76 6.44
CA GLN A 533 -58.94 13.04 6.76
C GLN A 533 -59.26 13.57 8.18
N SER A 534 -60.33 13.09 8.81
CA SER A 534 -60.79 13.61 10.11
C SER A 534 -60.03 13.01 11.30
N SER A 535 -59.31 11.93 11.06
CA SER A 535 -58.48 11.26 12.05
C SER A 535 -57.16 12.03 12.29
N PRO A 536 -56.74 12.23 13.54
CA PRO A 536 -55.47 12.90 13.83
C PRO A 536 -54.29 12.03 13.41
N CYS A 537 -53.28 12.64 12.80
CA CYS A 537 -52.02 11.97 12.43
C CYS A 537 -50.91 12.29 13.44
N GLU A 538 -49.93 11.39 13.54
CA GLU A 538 -48.69 11.58 14.30
C GLU A 538 -47.48 11.64 13.37
N VAL A 539 -47.48 10.80 12.32
CA VAL A 539 -46.42 10.75 11.32
C VAL A 539 -46.98 10.86 9.90
N SER A 540 -46.18 11.41 8.98
CA SER A 540 -46.61 11.67 7.59
C SER A 540 -47.00 10.40 6.82
N ALA A 541 -46.39 9.25 7.11
CA ALA A 541 -46.70 7.99 6.44
C ALA A 541 -48.17 7.56 6.62
N GLN A 542 -48.82 7.94 7.73
CA GLN A 542 -50.22 7.60 8.01
C GLN A 542 -51.20 8.20 7.00
N CYS A 543 -50.85 9.34 6.41
CA CYS A 543 -51.69 10.06 5.44
C CYS A 543 -51.59 9.47 4.02
N GLN A 544 -50.49 8.77 3.72
CA GLN A 544 -50.17 8.31 2.37
C GLN A 544 -51.17 7.29 1.78
N PRO A 545 -51.73 6.33 2.53
CA PRO A 545 -52.66 5.34 1.99
C PRO A 545 -53.92 5.92 1.34
N PHE A 546 -54.39 7.07 1.81
CA PHE A 546 -55.56 7.76 1.24
C PHE A 546 -55.16 8.98 0.40
N MET A 547 -54.21 9.79 0.87
CA MET A 547 -53.87 11.07 0.22
C MET A 547 -52.72 10.98 -0.79
N GLY A 548 -52.01 9.85 -0.87
CA GLY A 548 -50.84 9.67 -1.72
C GLY A 548 -49.54 10.12 -1.07
N SER A 549 -48.41 9.87 -1.75
CA SER A 549 -47.05 10.13 -1.25
C SER A 549 -46.79 11.59 -0.90
N ASP A 550 -47.47 12.52 -1.57
CA ASP A 550 -47.32 13.97 -1.41
C ASP A 550 -48.15 14.55 -0.26
N SER A 551 -48.38 13.74 0.77
CA SER A 551 -49.07 14.13 2.00
C SER A 551 -48.09 14.18 3.18
N MET A 552 -48.35 15.08 4.13
CA MET A 552 -47.59 15.24 5.36
C MET A 552 -48.50 15.38 6.57
N CYS A 553 -48.01 15.02 7.75
CA CYS A 553 -48.67 15.32 8.99
C CYS A 553 -48.15 16.63 9.57
N SER A 554 -49.05 17.58 9.84
CA SER A 554 -48.71 18.86 10.49
C SER A 554 -49.79 19.23 11.51
N GLU A 555 -49.38 19.50 12.76
CA GLU A 555 -50.28 19.83 13.88
C GLU A 555 -51.43 18.83 14.07
N GLY A 556 -51.16 17.54 13.83
CA GLY A 556 -52.16 16.47 13.93
C GLY A 556 -53.12 16.38 12.74
N GLN A 557 -52.88 17.11 11.65
CA GLN A 557 -53.71 17.10 10.45
C GLN A 557 -52.92 16.65 9.22
N CYS A 558 -53.54 15.79 8.40
CA CYS A 558 -52.98 15.40 7.11
C CYS A 558 -53.18 16.54 6.09
N LEU A 559 -52.06 17.11 5.64
CA LEU A 559 -52.00 18.19 4.65
C LEU A 559 -51.24 17.72 3.41
N CYS A 560 -51.41 18.43 2.29
CA CYS A 560 -50.57 18.22 1.12
C CYS A 560 -49.26 18.99 1.25
N THR A 561 -48.18 18.44 0.70
CA THR A 561 -46.88 19.10 0.60
C THR A 561 -46.94 20.34 -0.29
N ASP A 562 -45.92 21.20 -0.17
CA ASP A 562 -45.83 22.40 -0.98
C ASP A 562 -45.90 22.08 -2.48
N GLY A 563 -46.64 22.92 -3.22
CA GLY A 563 -46.90 22.71 -4.64
C GLY A 563 -47.97 21.65 -4.94
N HIS A 564 -48.59 21.04 -3.93
CA HIS A 564 -49.72 20.11 -4.08
C HIS A 564 -50.99 20.68 -3.44
N HIS A 565 -52.16 20.22 -3.89
CA HIS A 565 -53.44 20.57 -3.31
C HIS A 565 -54.32 19.33 -3.16
N LEU A 566 -55.23 19.40 -2.19
CA LEU A 566 -56.20 18.35 -1.98
C LEU A 566 -57.31 18.44 -3.04
N ARG A 567 -57.56 17.34 -3.75
CA ARG A 567 -58.72 17.19 -4.64
C ARG A 567 -59.05 15.71 -4.85
N ASP A 568 -60.34 15.39 -4.86
CA ASP A 568 -60.86 14.03 -5.06
C ASP A 568 -60.24 12.99 -4.10
N GLY A 569 -59.98 13.39 -2.85
CA GLY A 569 -59.42 12.53 -1.80
C GLY A 569 -57.89 12.36 -1.83
N GLY A 570 -57.18 12.97 -2.78
CA GLY A 570 -55.72 12.86 -2.90
C GLY A 570 -55.02 14.22 -2.97
N CYS A 571 -53.71 14.21 -2.69
CA CYS A 571 -52.81 15.32 -2.97
C CYS A 571 -52.35 15.25 -4.42
N TRP A 572 -52.64 16.31 -5.17
CA TRP A 572 -52.29 16.42 -6.58
C TRP A 572 -51.44 17.67 -6.82
N PRO A 573 -50.49 17.64 -7.78
CA PRO A 573 -49.68 18.81 -8.09
C PRO A 573 -50.56 19.97 -8.55
N GLN A 574 -50.28 21.17 -8.06
CA GLN A 574 -50.99 22.40 -8.44
C GLN A 574 -50.62 22.79 -9.88
N THR A 575 -51.49 22.43 -10.84
CA THR A 575 -51.33 22.77 -12.26
C THR A 575 -52.23 23.93 -12.64
N ALA A 576 -51.65 25.00 -13.21
CA ALA A 576 -52.37 26.24 -13.50
C ALA A 576 -53.25 26.14 -14.75
N LEU A 577 -54.11 27.13 -14.97
CA LEU A 577 -54.92 27.23 -16.19
C LEU A 577 -54.03 27.24 -17.45
N PHE A 578 -54.46 26.48 -18.44
CA PHE A 578 -53.80 26.22 -19.72
C PHE A 578 -52.50 25.42 -19.66
N GLU A 579 -52.05 24.98 -18.49
CA GLU A 579 -50.92 24.05 -18.37
C GLU A 579 -51.34 22.61 -18.68
N SER A 580 -50.34 21.78 -18.98
CA SER A 580 -50.54 20.38 -19.35
C SER A 580 -50.98 19.56 -18.15
N CYS A 581 -52.02 18.76 -18.31
CA CYS A 581 -52.56 17.88 -17.26
C CYS A 581 -52.83 16.47 -17.78
N SER A 582 -52.75 15.50 -16.88
CA SER A 582 -53.20 14.12 -17.15
C SER A 582 -54.53 13.78 -16.46
N ARG A 583 -54.89 14.50 -15.39
CA ARG A 583 -56.14 14.32 -14.65
C ARG A 583 -56.72 15.66 -14.22
N SER A 584 -58.05 15.74 -14.13
CA SER A 584 -58.73 16.94 -13.64
C SER A 584 -58.34 17.32 -12.21
N SER A 585 -57.96 16.33 -11.39
CA SER A 585 -57.59 16.52 -10.00
C SER A 585 -56.31 17.34 -9.82
N GLN A 586 -55.44 17.44 -10.84
CA GLN A 586 -54.23 18.27 -10.86
C GLN A 586 -54.53 19.75 -11.14
N CYS A 587 -55.68 20.05 -11.75
CA CYS A 587 -55.99 21.42 -12.11
C CYS A 587 -56.39 22.20 -10.87
N TYR A 588 -55.62 23.25 -10.60
CA TYR A 588 -55.76 24.08 -9.41
C TYR A 588 -56.10 25.51 -9.79
N LEU A 589 -57.12 26.05 -9.13
CA LEU A 589 -57.49 27.45 -9.21
C LEU A 589 -57.82 27.92 -7.81
N VAL A 590 -57.07 28.91 -7.31
CA VAL A 590 -57.22 29.45 -5.96
C VAL A 590 -58.70 29.80 -5.72
N GLU A 591 -59.26 29.29 -4.63
CA GLU A 591 -60.67 29.41 -4.20
C GLU A 591 -61.74 28.76 -5.10
N HIS A 592 -61.42 28.32 -6.33
CA HIS A 592 -62.39 27.89 -7.34
C HIS A 592 -61.97 26.62 -8.13
N SER A 593 -61.19 25.73 -7.51
CA SER A 593 -60.69 24.49 -8.14
C SER A 593 -61.82 23.59 -8.69
N GLU A 594 -63.04 23.68 -8.17
CA GLU A 594 -64.22 22.97 -8.69
C GLU A 594 -64.64 23.41 -10.09
N ARG A 595 -64.20 24.60 -10.53
CA ARG A 595 -64.55 25.18 -11.83
C ARG A 595 -63.57 24.83 -12.93
N VAL A 596 -62.45 24.19 -12.60
CA VAL A 596 -61.42 23.78 -13.56
C VAL A 596 -61.38 22.26 -13.71
N ALA A 597 -61.15 21.80 -14.93
CA ALA A 597 -61.06 20.39 -15.28
C ALA A 597 -59.98 20.18 -16.36
N CYS A 598 -59.41 18.98 -16.42
CA CYS A 598 -58.45 18.64 -17.45
C CYS A 598 -59.19 18.31 -18.74
N ARG A 599 -58.99 19.13 -19.78
CA ARG A 599 -59.66 18.99 -21.07
C ARG A 599 -58.64 19.13 -22.18
N ASN A 600 -58.62 18.19 -23.12
CA ASN A 600 -57.61 18.14 -24.19
C ASN A 600 -56.17 18.24 -23.65
N SER A 601 -55.89 17.51 -22.56
CA SER A 601 -54.59 17.52 -21.86
C SER A 601 -54.14 18.88 -21.35
N ARG A 602 -55.06 19.85 -21.20
CA ARG A 602 -54.80 21.15 -20.59
C ARG A 602 -55.83 21.50 -19.53
N CYS A 603 -55.40 22.13 -18.44
CA CYS A 603 -56.31 22.62 -17.42
C CYS A 603 -57.16 23.76 -17.99
N GLN A 604 -58.47 23.57 -18.03
CA GLN A 604 -59.41 24.54 -18.61
C GLN A 604 -60.63 24.69 -17.70
N CYS A 605 -61.34 25.81 -17.85
CA CYS A 605 -62.63 25.95 -17.20
C CYS A 605 -63.60 24.84 -17.63
N HIS A 606 -64.36 24.35 -16.66
CA HIS A 606 -65.44 23.40 -16.88
C HIS A 606 -66.54 24.06 -17.73
N PHE A 607 -67.32 23.26 -18.46
CA PHE A 607 -68.30 23.74 -19.46
C PHE A 607 -69.33 24.76 -18.94
N HIS A 608 -69.59 24.75 -17.63
CA HIS A 608 -70.57 25.63 -16.99
C HIS A 608 -69.99 26.96 -16.52
N TYR A 609 -68.67 27.14 -16.60
CA TYR A 609 -67.97 28.33 -16.13
C TYR A 609 -67.17 28.93 -17.30
N PRO A 610 -67.65 29.99 -17.96
CA PRO A 610 -66.86 30.67 -18.98
C PRO A 610 -65.58 31.27 -18.39
N TYR A 611 -64.49 31.13 -19.14
CA TYR A 611 -63.21 31.78 -18.84
C TYR A 611 -63.34 33.30 -19.07
N SER A 612 -62.92 34.09 -18.09
CA SER A 612 -62.80 35.55 -18.20
C SER A 612 -61.33 35.92 -18.39
N GLU A 613 -61.00 36.53 -19.52
CA GLU A 613 -59.65 37.07 -19.79
C GLU A 613 -59.30 38.24 -18.88
N GLU A 614 -60.28 39.06 -18.49
CA GLU A 614 -60.08 40.22 -17.63
C GLU A 614 -59.71 39.83 -16.20
N LEU A 615 -60.34 38.77 -15.69
CA LEU A 615 -60.15 38.28 -14.32
C LEU A 615 -59.22 37.06 -14.24
N MET A 616 -58.73 36.56 -15.39
CA MET A 616 -57.88 35.36 -15.50
C MET A 616 -58.44 34.15 -14.73
N THR A 617 -59.77 34.00 -14.69
CA THR A 617 -60.46 32.99 -13.85
C THR A 617 -61.74 32.47 -14.51
N CYS A 618 -62.32 31.41 -13.94
CA CYS A 618 -63.57 30.80 -14.39
C CYS A 618 -64.77 31.44 -13.66
N THR A 619 -65.60 32.17 -14.41
CA THR A 619 -66.74 32.93 -13.87
C THR A 619 -68.04 32.11 -13.88
N SER A 620 -68.93 32.33 -12.92
CA SER A 620 -70.27 31.75 -12.94
C SER A 620 -71.16 32.49 -13.93
N SER A 621 -71.85 31.79 -14.82
CA SER A 621 -72.87 32.37 -15.70
C SER A 621 -74.15 32.70 -14.92
N ALA A 622 -74.17 33.86 -14.25
CA ALA A 622 -75.42 34.41 -13.74
C ALA A 622 -76.24 34.95 -14.93
N SER A 623 -77.25 34.18 -15.36
CA SER A 623 -78.24 34.61 -16.35
C SER A 623 -79.03 35.80 -15.81
N TYR A 624 -78.62 37.03 -16.12
CA TYR A 624 -79.46 38.22 -15.92
C TYR A 624 -80.63 38.20 -16.91
N VAL A 625 -81.77 37.64 -16.50
CA VAL A 625 -83.04 37.85 -17.20
C VAL A 625 -83.59 39.22 -16.78
N GLN A 626 -83.28 40.26 -17.57
CA GLN A 626 -83.94 41.56 -17.48
C GLN A 626 -85.38 41.44 -18.03
N ILE A 627 -86.36 41.24 -17.15
CA ILE A 627 -87.78 41.40 -17.50
C ILE A 627 -88.07 42.90 -17.56
N SER A 628 -88.29 43.42 -18.77
CA SER A 628 -88.73 44.80 -19.02
C SER A 628 -90.05 45.12 -18.33
N PHE A 629 -89.97 45.74 -17.15
CA PHE A 629 -91.12 46.32 -16.41
C PHE A 629 -91.75 47.57 -17.09
N LEU A 630 -91.22 47.99 -18.24
CA LEU A 630 -91.59 49.22 -18.95
C LEU A 630 -92.76 49.07 -19.95
N LEU A 631 -93.31 47.88 -20.15
CA LEU A 631 -94.48 47.65 -21.03
C LEU A 631 -95.82 47.50 -20.28
N LEU A 632 -95.82 47.42 -18.94
CA LEU A 632 -97.05 47.36 -18.15
C LEU A 632 -97.53 48.71 -17.60
N THR A 633 -96.70 49.76 -17.65
CA THR A 633 -97.10 51.11 -17.20
C THR A 633 -97.73 51.95 -18.31
N VAL A 634 -97.52 51.61 -19.59
CA VAL A 634 -98.09 52.38 -20.72
C VAL A 634 -99.51 51.96 -21.08
N THR A 635 -99.94 50.74 -20.72
CA THR A 635 -101.35 50.31 -20.90
C THR A 635 -102.26 50.74 -19.75
N PHE A 636 -101.72 51.11 -18.58
CA PHE A 636 -102.52 51.59 -17.44
C PHE A 636 -102.75 53.10 -17.45
N THR A 637 -101.90 53.89 -18.12
CA THR A 637 -102.09 55.35 -18.26
C THR A 637 -102.94 55.75 -19.46
N TYR A 638 -103.17 54.87 -20.44
CA TYR A 638 -104.00 55.17 -21.62
C TYR A 638 -105.51 54.90 -21.40
N SER A 639 -105.90 54.24 -20.31
CA SER A 639 -107.30 53.97 -19.96
C SER A 639 -107.91 54.99 -18.98
N PHE A 640 -107.16 56.05 -18.61
CA PHE A 640 -107.62 57.10 -17.68
C PHE A 640 -107.70 58.50 -18.30
N LEU A 641 -107.45 58.64 -19.60
CA LEU A 641 -107.57 59.89 -20.36
C LEU A 641 -108.29 59.60 -21.69
N LEU A 642 -109.61 59.41 -21.63
CA LEU A 642 -110.66 59.52 -22.68
C LEU A 642 -111.93 58.82 -22.12
N THR A 643 -112.79 59.51 -21.35
CA THR A 643 -113.99 60.23 -21.84
C THR A 643 -114.01 60.58 -23.31
#